data_AF-A0A182UCH4-F1
#
_entry.id   AF-A0A182UCH4-F1
#
_cell.length_a   1.000
_cell.length_b   1.000
_cell.length_c   1.000
_cell.angle_alpha   90.00
_cell.angle_beta   90.00
_cell.angle_gamma   90.00
#
_symmetry.space_group_name_H-M   'P 1'
#
loop_
_entity.id
_entity.type
_entity.pdbx_description
1 polymer ?
#
loop_
_entity_poly.entity_id
_entity_poly.type
_entity_poly.pdbx_seq_one_letter_code
_entity_poly.pdbx_strand_id
1 'polypeptide(L)'
;MVQFQRLTQCAITLLALLHAIDAKSQTSKQLRVCIVEGGGNYKKGAQNCPTLEAASNVRCVYGLDRLDCLRKIHKGAADFAAFYPEDFLAARWSGVDILVTSELRFHTEHFEYEIVVVVDNEAEINTARELRGSKFCHPGHGLKNHWTAYFETRLTPRECEEDLSPVESRLKSVSSFFGPSCRAGPWVPDPTEDRRLKKKYPSLCQLCYNSYQCGIGDKHWGRRGPLYCLTSGAGEVAWARLDDVRSHFGFSGLAAEANPSEYSFLCPDGHLQPLNTRKPCVWVAKPWPAIAAKSKVAMEVQDLVAKLSHDDINSWQNALLMVLETYHVNITTLDTVIPVDDYLDQAVGFQDAYNNPGCSPSRSIVFCTKSLLEMYKCSWLQEVASVYGVEPGLQCIRVDRLDQCMAKVRSGDADVMIVDQDSALRAERDYGLRPILYEYSSNALHKYLIVAVVARGSNLRSGYDLRNRRACFPQYEGAAHTAVLTALQNHSIGDVRNFFAESSCNWKSTSRCSAVYDGEDGAMRCLQDGVADVAFVSYETYKSMKGPDRQPTQPTDWTIFCPFNKPVKHNALCYLGWTAVGRVMISNGTIERRQKEIYNALKDIDKLFGRRNGLKAEAFNLYGLFDGRSDVLFKDGTESLRNRQEMMRDKSDGFFEPTGGAYLMRSASAQPYRGGLVQLSAAAVTFTNGLRMEIITEPWYPEVIQHLRQTFFADEPLNKAVSLCRPGDGHTLLEKHSLSSLRDGISVMAVTNSGEIAGVVVNGILHGNEDTGRALDRLAEMDDEKFRKIFTLLYEENLKIDLFEQFSVESIFEIRILSVDSKFRGQGLAKELMRKSEEVARTNGFQLMKTDATGLFSQRVASSLGFVTRHEVKYEDYLDQDGVHPVFRVGPPHDRLKIMYKTLC
;
A
#
# COMPACT_ATOMS: atom_id res chain seq x y z
N MET A 1 23.67 81.65 -31.21
CA MET A 1 22.50 81.21 -30.44
C MET A 1 21.63 80.17 -31.19
N VAL A 2 21.39 80.32 -32.50
CA VAL A 2 20.57 79.39 -33.30
C VAL A 2 21.22 78.01 -33.53
N GLN A 3 22.55 77.92 -33.56
CA GLN A 3 23.28 76.66 -33.81
C GLN A 3 23.30 75.74 -32.58
N PHE A 4 23.30 76.31 -31.37
CA PHE A 4 23.25 75.55 -30.12
C PHE A 4 21.86 74.93 -29.88
N GLN A 5 20.79 75.67 -30.22
CA GLN A 5 19.42 75.16 -30.12
C GLN A 5 19.16 73.96 -31.04
N ARG A 6 19.71 73.95 -32.27
CA ARG A 6 19.55 72.81 -33.20
C ARG A 6 20.27 71.55 -32.73
N LEU A 7 21.44 71.68 -32.09
CA LEU A 7 22.19 70.54 -31.54
C LEU A 7 21.50 69.93 -30.31
N THR A 8 20.93 70.76 -29.41
CA THR A 8 20.12 70.27 -28.29
C THR A 8 18.81 69.64 -28.75
N GLN A 9 18.14 70.21 -29.76
CA GLN A 9 16.89 69.62 -30.29
C GLN A 9 17.16 68.25 -30.92
N CYS A 10 18.24 68.12 -31.72
CA CYS A 10 18.66 66.84 -32.31
C CYS A 10 19.03 65.81 -31.24
N ALA A 11 19.79 66.20 -30.21
CA ALA A 11 20.17 65.30 -29.12
C ALA A 11 18.95 64.82 -28.32
N ILE A 12 17.99 65.70 -28.02
CA ILE A 12 16.76 65.33 -27.32
C ILE A 12 15.87 64.44 -28.18
N THR A 13 15.76 64.68 -29.49
CA THR A 13 15.05 63.76 -30.39
C THR A 13 15.77 62.42 -30.56
N LEU A 14 17.12 62.39 -30.56
CA LEU A 14 17.87 61.14 -30.64
C LEU A 14 17.75 60.33 -29.35
N LEU A 15 17.76 60.97 -28.18
CA LEU A 15 17.50 60.34 -26.87
C LEU A 15 16.04 59.89 -26.72
N ALA A 16 15.08 60.66 -27.23
CA ALA A 16 13.67 60.25 -27.26
C ALA A 16 13.41 59.10 -28.25
N LEU A 17 14.11 59.06 -29.40
CA LEU A 17 14.09 57.93 -30.32
C LEU A 17 14.82 56.71 -29.74
N LEU A 18 15.95 56.88 -29.05
CA LEU A 18 16.64 55.78 -28.35
C LEU A 18 15.79 55.23 -27.20
N HIS A 19 15.11 56.06 -26.41
CA HIS A 19 14.16 55.60 -25.40
C HIS A 19 12.85 55.04 -25.98
N ALA A 20 12.38 55.51 -27.14
CA ALA A 20 11.24 54.93 -27.83
C ALA A 20 11.57 53.61 -28.54
N ILE A 21 12.84 53.40 -28.93
CA ILE A 21 13.34 52.13 -29.46
C ILE A 21 13.58 51.13 -28.30
N ASP A 22 14.04 51.57 -27.13
CA ASP A 22 14.17 50.73 -25.93
C ASP A 22 12.81 50.36 -25.32
N ALA A 23 11.84 51.28 -25.33
CA ALA A 23 10.46 51.02 -24.85
C ALA A 23 9.62 50.15 -25.80
N LYS A 24 10.04 49.99 -27.06
CA LYS A 24 9.45 49.06 -28.04
C LYS A 24 10.26 47.76 -28.22
N SER A 25 11.31 47.56 -27.41
CA SER A 25 12.17 46.39 -27.43
C SER A 25 12.37 45.74 -26.05
N GLN A 26 11.44 45.93 -25.11
CA GLN A 26 11.19 44.87 -24.13
C GLN A 26 10.34 43.82 -24.82
N THR A 27 10.99 42.83 -25.41
CA THR A 27 10.36 41.55 -25.72
C THR A 27 9.60 41.11 -24.45
N SER A 28 8.27 41.03 -24.53
CA SER A 28 7.43 40.51 -23.44
C SER A 28 8.09 39.25 -22.92
N LYS A 29 8.51 39.25 -21.66
CA LYS A 29 9.30 38.18 -21.09
C LYS A 29 8.45 36.91 -21.14
N GLN A 30 8.90 35.90 -21.87
CA GLN A 30 8.16 34.64 -22.02
C GLN A 30 7.80 34.06 -20.65
N LEU A 31 6.50 33.90 -20.38
CA LEU A 31 5.98 33.39 -19.11
C LEU A 31 6.11 31.86 -19.06
N ARG A 32 6.39 31.32 -17.88
CA ARG A 32 6.62 29.88 -17.68
C ARG A 32 5.55 29.27 -16.80
N VAL A 33 4.66 28.49 -17.39
CA VAL A 33 3.64 27.74 -16.64
C VAL A 33 4.25 26.43 -16.15
N CYS A 34 4.13 26.14 -14.85
CA CYS A 34 4.56 24.86 -14.30
C CYS A 34 3.42 23.83 -14.37
N ILE A 35 3.74 22.62 -14.82
CA ILE A 35 2.75 21.58 -15.12
C ILE A 35 3.22 20.27 -14.53
N VAL A 36 2.30 19.57 -13.89
CA VAL A 36 2.50 18.21 -13.38
C VAL A 36 1.72 17.25 -14.26
N GLU A 37 2.39 16.23 -14.78
CA GLU A 37 1.76 15.23 -15.64
C GLU A 37 0.96 14.22 -14.80
N GLY A 38 -0.29 13.99 -15.18
CA GLY A 38 -1.12 12.92 -14.65
C GLY A 38 -1.12 11.66 -15.52
N GLY A 39 -1.82 10.62 -15.06
CA GLY A 39 -2.08 9.41 -15.84
C GLY A 39 -3.28 9.57 -16.79
N GLY A 40 -3.31 8.79 -17.89
CA GLY A 40 -4.47 8.73 -18.80
C GLY A 40 -4.88 10.07 -19.40
N ASN A 41 -6.16 10.45 -19.23
CA ASN A 41 -6.73 11.72 -19.70
C ASN A 41 -6.16 12.96 -19.00
N TYR A 42 -5.34 12.79 -17.96
CA TYR A 42 -4.69 13.88 -17.23
C TYR A 42 -3.26 14.17 -17.73
N LYS A 43 -2.88 13.65 -18.90
CA LYS A 43 -1.62 13.99 -19.60
C LYS A 43 -1.66 15.39 -20.24
N LYS A 44 -1.83 16.41 -19.41
CA LYS A 44 -2.13 17.79 -19.82
C LYS A 44 -0.99 18.42 -20.64
N GLY A 45 0.25 18.21 -20.22
CA GLY A 45 1.40 18.88 -20.83
C GLY A 45 1.66 18.35 -22.24
N ALA A 46 1.78 17.03 -22.40
CA ALA A 46 2.01 16.39 -23.69
C ALA A 46 0.96 16.76 -24.76
N GLN A 47 -0.29 16.99 -24.37
CA GLN A 47 -1.38 17.33 -25.28
C GLN A 47 -1.39 18.82 -25.66
N ASN A 48 -1.07 19.72 -24.73
CA ASN A 48 -1.35 21.16 -24.88
C ASN A 48 -0.09 22.04 -25.01
N CYS A 49 1.05 21.61 -24.47
CA CYS A 49 2.30 22.38 -24.51
C CYS A 49 2.81 22.68 -25.93
N PRO A 50 2.77 21.75 -26.90
CA PRO A 50 3.19 22.06 -28.26
C PRO A 50 2.42 23.23 -28.87
N THR A 51 1.10 23.30 -28.64
CA THR A 51 0.26 24.42 -29.10
C THR A 51 0.62 25.71 -28.38
N LEU A 52 0.81 25.66 -27.06
CA LEU A 52 1.17 26.83 -26.25
C LEU A 52 2.50 27.44 -26.69
N GLU A 53 3.53 26.61 -26.84
CA GLU A 53 4.88 27.06 -27.16
C GLU A 53 5.00 27.57 -28.60
N ALA A 54 4.17 27.07 -29.51
CA ALA A 54 4.15 27.50 -30.90
C ALA A 54 3.35 28.79 -31.13
N ALA A 55 2.25 28.98 -30.40
CA ALA A 55 1.24 30.00 -30.70
C ALA A 55 1.05 31.08 -29.62
N SER A 56 1.75 31.00 -28.48
CA SER A 56 1.65 31.98 -27.38
C SER A 56 3.02 32.42 -26.86
N ASN A 57 3.05 33.38 -25.93
CA ASN A 57 4.27 33.76 -25.20
C ASN A 57 4.45 32.97 -23.89
N VAL A 58 3.83 31.78 -23.79
CA VAL A 58 3.90 30.89 -22.63
C VAL A 58 4.69 29.64 -22.99
N ARG A 59 5.63 29.25 -22.13
CA ARG A 59 6.35 27.98 -22.23
C ARG A 59 6.04 27.06 -21.07
N CYS A 60 6.11 25.75 -21.31
CA CYS A 60 5.86 24.76 -20.30
C CYS A 60 7.12 24.45 -19.48
N VAL A 61 6.94 24.26 -18.17
CA VAL A 61 7.95 23.75 -17.27
C VAL A 61 7.38 22.55 -16.53
N TYR A 62 7.98 21.38 -16.71
CA TYR A 62 7.52 20.17 -16.05
C TYR A 62 7.97 20.12 -14.59
N GLY A 63 7.01 19.95 -13.68
CA GLY A 63 7.21 19.61 -12.28
C GLY A 63 6.88 18.14 -12.02
N LEU A 64 7.49 17.56 -11.00
CA LEU A 64 7.24 16.17 -10.60
C LEU A 64 5.93 16.00 -9.81
N ASP A 65 5.59 17.03 -9.03
CA ASP A 65 4.38 17.15 -8.23
C ASP A 65 4.06 18.63 -8.02
N ARG A 66 2.92 18.94 -7.41
CA ARG A 66 2.48 20.35 -7.26
C ARG A 66 3.41 21.12 -6.32
N LEU A 67 3.92 20.51 -5.25
CA LEU A 67 4.88 21.16 -4.36
C LEU A 67 6.23 21.41 -5.06
N ASP A 68 6.63 20.58 -6.01
CA ASP A 68 7.78 20.82 -6.88
C ASP A 68 7.56 22.04 -7.79
N CYS A 69 6.35 22.20 -8.34
CA CYS A 69 5.99 23.41 -9.07
C CYS A 69 6.04 24.66 -8.18
N LEU A 70 5.52 24.61 -6.95
CA LEU A 70 5.65 25.71 -5.97
C LEU A 70 7.11 26.07 -5.72
N ARG A 71 7.98 25.08 -5.47
CA ARG A 71 9.42 25.29 -5.30
C ARG A 71 10.07 25.89 -6.54
N LYS A 72 9.70 25.44 -7.74
CA LYS A 72 10.22 25.99 -9.01
C LYS A 72 9.80 27.44 -9.20
N ILE A 73 8.57 27.82 -8.87
CA ILE A 73 8.09 29.20 -8.93
C ILE A 73 8.88 30.06 -7.92
N HIS A 74 8.99 29.60 -6.68
CA HIS A 74 9.77 30.26 -5.64
C HIS A 74 11.23 30.51 -6.07
N LYS A 75 11.90 29.48 -6.58
CA LYS A 75 13.28 29.55 -7.13
C LYS A 75 13.39 30.34 -8.44
N GLY A 76 12.26 30.72 -9.05
CA GLY A 76 12.22 31.45 -10.33
C GLY A 76 12.55 30.58 -11.55
N ALA A 77 12.43 29.26 -11.46
CA ALA A 77 12.53 28.33 -12.57
C ALA A 77 11.21 28.23 -13.37
N ALA A 78 10.08 28.51 -12.72
CA ALA A 78 8.77 28.73 -13.33
C ALA A 78 8.19 30.06 -12.83
N ASP A 79 7.08 30.51 -13.42
CA ASP A 79 6.45 31.80 -13.13
C ASP A 79 5.08 31.64 -12.46
N PHE A 80 4.26 30.68 -12.88
CA PHE A 80 2.94 30.42 -12.30
C PHE A 80 2.46 28.98 -12.49
N ALA A 81 1.46 28.56 -11.72
CA ALA A 81 0.73 27.30 -11.90
C ALA A 81 -0.59 27.31 -11.10
N ALA A 82 -1.40 26.26 -11.29
CA ALA A 82 -2.61 26.02 -10.51
C ALA A 82 -2.31 25.15 -9.28
N PHE A 83 -2.89 25.52 -8.13
CA PHE A 83 -2.71 24.83 -6.85
C PHE A 83 -4.02 24.66 -6.13
N TYR A 84 -4.10 23.59 -5.34
CA TYR A 84 -5.17 23.41 -4.37
C TYR A 84 -4.83 24.16 -3.08
N PRO A 85 -5.84 24.58 -2.28
CA PRO A 85 -5.61 25.26 -1.00
C PRO A 85 -4.72 24.49 -0.02
N GLU A 86 -4.72 23.15 -0.07
CA GLU A 86 -3.87 22.30 0.74
C GLU A 86 -2.37 22.41 0.37
N ASP A 87 -2.06 22.66 -0.91
CA ASP A 87 -0.68 22.84 -1.35
C ASP A 87 -0.09 24.13 -0.78
N PHE A 88 -0.91 25.18 -0.68
CA PHE A 88 -0.56 26.44 -0.05
C PHE A 88 -0.24 26.27 1.44
N LEU A 89 -1.08 25.55 2.18
CA LEU A 89 -0.83 25.23 3.58
C LEU A 89 0.49 24.46 3.76
N ALA A 90 0.72 23.43 2.95
CA ALA A 90 1.93 22.60 3.04
C ALA A 90 3.22 23.38 2.71
N ALA A 91 3.12 24.46 1.93
CA ALA A 91 4.26 25.31 1.58
C ALA A 91 4.48 26.51 2.52
N ARG A 92 3.54 26.80 3.43
CA ARG A 92 3.54 28.00 4.27
C ARG A 92 4.83 28.18 5.08
N TRP A 93 5.30 27.12 5.74
CA TRP A 93 6.53 27.12 6.56
C TRP A 93 7.79 27.51 5.77
N SER A 94 7.78 27.30 4.45
CA SER A 94 8.96 27.48 3.59
C SER A 94 9.13 28.91 3.07
N GLY A 95 8.19 29.81 3.35
CA GLY A 95 8.28 31.22 2.96
C GLY A 95 8.29 31.41 1.44
N VAL A 96 7.47 30.64 0.71
CA VAL A 96 7.39 30.74 -0.74
C VAL A 96 6.91 32.12 -1.21
N ASP A 97 7.77 32.85 -1.92
CA ASP A 97 7.45 34.09 -2.62
C ASP A 97 6.48 33.89 -3.81
N ILE A 98 5.18 33.77 -3.51
CA ILE A 98 4.08 33.68 -4.48
C ILE A 98 2.85 34.50 -4.03
N LEU A 99 2.06 34.94 -4.99
CA LEU A 99 0.77 35.60 -4.79
C LEU A 99 -0.33 34.83 -5.51
N VAL A 100 -1.52 34.79 -4.91
CA VAL A 100 -2.73 34.24 -5.51
C VAL A 100 -3.32 35.28 -6.46
N THR A 101 -3.65 34.86 -7.67
CA THR A 101 -4.07 35.76 -8.76
C THR A 101 -5.53 35.60 -9.14
N SER A 102 -5.97 34.35 -9.32
CA SER A 102 -7.29 34.02 -9.83
C SER A 102 -7.74 32.67 -9.32
N GLU A 103 -9.04 32.50 -9.14
CA GLU A 103 -9.68 31.27 -8.73
C GLU A 103 -10.17 30.46 -9.93
N LEU A 104 -10.10 29.14 -9.82
CA LEU A 104 -10.58 28.18 -10.82
C LEU A 104 -11.93 27.64 -10.34
N ARG A 105 -13.03 28.27 -10.78
CA ARG A 105 -14.38 27.97 -10.29
C ARG A 105 -15.16 27.04 -11.21
N PHE A 106 -15.91 26.12 -10.63
CA PHE A 106 -16.90 25.29 -11.35
C PHE A 106 -18.32 25.86 -11.29
N HIS A 107 -18.59 26.73 -10.33
CA HIS A 107 -19.87 27.42 -10.17
C HIS A 107 -19.66 28.82 -9.59
N THR A 108 -20.75 29.59 -9.49
CA THR A 108 -20.71 31.01 -9.11
C THR A 108 -20.56 31.25 -7.60
N GLU A 109 -20.75 30.22 -6.77
CA GLU A 109 -20.55 30.35 -5.31
C GLU A 109 -19.11 30.74 -4.96
N HIS A 110 -18.97 31.42 -3.82
CA HIS A 110 -17.70 32.01 -3.39
C HIS A 110 -16.63 30.97 -3.01
N PHE A 111 -17.07 29.79 -2.53
CA PHE A 111 -16.20 28.70 -2.08
C PHE A 111 -16.48 27.42 -2.88
N GLU A 112 -15.52 26.50 -2.96
CA GLU A 112 -15.66 25.23 -3.69
C GLU A 112 -16.77 24.36 -3.08
N TYR A 113 -16.84 24.33 -1.75
CA TYR A 113 -17.97 23.83 -0.98
C TYR A 113 -17.82 24.24 0.48
N GLU A 114 -18.90 24.08 1.24
CA GLU A 114 -18.97 24.44 2.64
C GLU A 114 -19.45 23.24 3.47
N ILE A 115 -19.04 23.19 4.73
CA ILE A 115 -19.39 22.15 5.68
C ILE A 115 -20.26 22.72 6.79
N VAL A 116 -21.33 22.01 7.10
CA VAL A 116 -22.34 22.36 8.09
C VAL A 116 -22.62 21.19 9.00
N VAL A 117 -23.22 21.50 10.15
CA VAL A 117 -23.79 20.53 11.07
C VAL A 117 -25.30 20.61 10.96
N VAL A 118 -25.96 19.48 10.75
CA VAL A 118 -27.41 19.37 10.73
C VAL A 118 -27.86 18.58 11.95
N VAL A 119 -28.85 19.12 12.67
CA VAL A 119 -29.44 18.47 13.85
C VAL A 119 -30.92 18.20 13.64
N ASP A 120 -31.40 17.12 14.25
CA ASP A 120 -32.83 16.83 14.41
C ASP A 120 -33.43 17.76 15.47
N ASN A 121 -34.54 18.42 15.16
CA ASN A 121 -35.21 19.34 16.07
C ASN A 121 -35.83 18.60 17.28
N GLU A 122 -36.20 17.32 17.15
CA GLU A 122 -36.72 16.50 18.25
C GLU A 122 -35.64 16.15 19.28
N ALA A 123 -34.37 16.25 18.92
CA ALA A 123 -33.25 15.99 19.83
C ALA A 123 -33.02 17.12 20.85
N GLU A 124 -33.72 18.25 20.71
CA GLU A 124 -33.61 19.44 21.58
C GLU A 124 -32.18 19.99 21.73
N ILE A 125 -31.32 19.79 20.72
CA ILE A 125 -29.94 20.29 20.68
C ILE A 125 -29.95 21.75 20.22
N ASN A 126 -29.79 22.67 21.16
CA ASN A 126 -29.82 24.13 20.93
C ASN A 126 -28.47 24.80 21.13
N THR A 127 -27.45 24.08 21.61
CA THR A 127 -26.06 24.58 21.75
C THR A 127 -25.02 23.51 21.46
N ALA A 128 -23.78 23.92 21.13
CA ALA A 128 -22.66 22.98 20.94
C ALA A 128 -22.31 22.15 22.21
N ARG A 129 -22.70 22.61 23.40
CA ARG A 129 -22.50 21.87 24.66
C ARG A 129 -23.45 20.68 24.80
N GLU A 130 -24.63 20.80 24.21
CA GLU A 130 -25.68 19.77 24.23
C GLU A 130 -25.42 18.64 23.21
N LEU A 131 -24.38 18.76 22.38
CA LEU A 131 -23.86 17.64 21.58
C LEU A 131 -23.26 16.51 22.43
N ARG A 132 -23.00 16.75 23.72
CA ARG A 132 -22.53 15.69 24.61
C ARG A 132 -23.64 14.67 24.82
N GLY A 133 -23.36 13.42 24.46
CA GLY A 133 -24.28 12.28 24.56
C GLY A 133 -25.19 12.13 23.34
N SER A 134 -25.18 13.07 22.39
CA SER A 134 -26.02 12.99 21.19
C SER A 134 -25.56 11.88 20.24
N LYS A 135 -26.50 11.36 19.45
CA LYS A 135 -26.24 10.31 18.45
C LYS A 135 -25.61 10.87 17.18
N PHE A 136 -24.35 10.52 16.88
CA PHE A 136 -23.58 11.18 15.83
C PHE A 136 -23.43 10.36 14.54
N CYS A 137 -23.83 10.97 13.43
CA CYS A 137 -23.66 10.48 12.08
C CYS A 137 -22.39 11.07 11.44
N HIS A 138 -21.30 10.29 11.46
CA HIS A 138 -20.00 10.69 10.90
C HIS A 138 -19.88 10.19 9.46
N PRO A 139 -19.28 10.95 8.52
CA PRO A 139 -19.13 10.54 7.10
C PRO A 139 -18.18 9.34 6.88
N GLY A 140 -17.70 8.72 7.96
CA GLY A 140 -16.61 7.76 7.98
C GLY A 140 -15.19 8.32 7.76
N HIS A 141 -14.19 7.46 7.98
CA HIS A 141 -12.78 7.74 7.71
C HIS A 141 -12.40 7.33 6.27
N GLY A 142 -11.42 8.03 5.69
CA GLY A 142 -10.92 7.77 4.33
C GLY A 142 -11.49 8.70 3.24
N LEU A 143 -12.40 9.60 3.59
CA LEU A 143 -12.83 10.71 2.72
C LEU A 143 -11.88 11.90 2.87
N LYS A 144 -11.27 12.32 1.77
CA LYS A 144 -10.38 13.49 1.75
C LYS A 144 -11.19 14.77 1.95
N ASN A 145 -10.68 15.69 2.77
CA ASN A 145 -11.20 17.06 2.93
C ASN A 145 -12.64 17.13 3.49
N HIS A 146 -12.92 16.31 4.50
CA HIS A 146 -14.15 16.41 5.28
C HIS A 146 -13.93 16.99 6.68
N TRP A 147 -12.70 17.26 7.13
CA TRP A 147 -12.38 17.94 8.40
C TRP A 147 -13.13 17.44 9.65
N THR A 148 -13.50 16.16 9.71
CA THR A 148 -14.19 15.63 10.88
C THR A 148 -13.32 15.69 12.13
N ALA A 149 -12.00 15.52 11.98
CA ALA A 149 -11.05 15.70 13.07
C ALA A 149 -11.09 17.11 13.68
N TYR A 150 -11.35 18.15 12.88
CA TYR A 150 -11.50 19.53 13.38
C TYR A 150 -12.77 19.68 14.23
N PHE A 151 -13.90 19.15 13.75
CA PHE A 151 -15.15 19.13 14.53
C PHE A 151 -14.96 18.39 15.86
N GLU A 152 -14.36 17.20 15.82
CA GLU A 152 -14.13 16.34 16.99
C GLU A 152 -13.20 17.00 18.03
N THR A 153 -12.09 17.58 17.58
CA THR A 153 -11.09 18.20 18.48
C THR A 153 -11.56 19.54 19.06
N ARG A 154 -12.49 20.22 18.39
CA ARG A 154 -13.13 21.44 18.93
C ARG A 154 -14.15 21.14 20.02
N LEU A 155 -14.76 19.96 19.98
CA LEU A 155 -15.77 19.52 20.96
C LEU A 155 -15.18 18.72 22.12
N THR A 156 -14.07 18.02 21.90
CA THR A 156 -13.50 17.09 22.87
C THR A 156 -12.10 17.50 23.33
N PRO A 157 -11.77 17.35 24.63
CA PRO A 157 -10.42 17.63 25.10
C PRO A 157 -9.42 16.62 24.53
N ARG A 158 -8.21 17.10 24.23
CA ARG A 158 -7.10 16.26 23.79
C ARG A 158 -6.31 15.76 25.01
N GLU A 159 -6.62 14.56 25.48
CA GLU A 159 -6.07 14.02 26.74
C GLU A 159 -4.65 13.40 26.57
N CYS A 160 -4.22 13.08 25.35
CA CYS A 160 -2.85 12.66 25.00
C CYS A 160 -2.25 11.65 25.99
N GLU A 161 -3.00 10.60 26.36
CA GLU A 161 -2.59 9.64 27.39
C GLU A 161 -1.41 8.77 26.94
N GLU A 162 -0.43 8.54 27.82
CA GLU A 162 0.84 7.85 27.49
C GLU A 162 0.70 6.40 27.02
N ASP A 163 -0.37 5.74 27.43
CA ASP A 163 -0.70 4.37 27.09
C ASP A 163 -1.49 4.25 25.77
N LEU A 164 -1.97 5.36 25.21
CA LEU A 164 -2.76 5.38 23.97
C LEU A 164 -2.03 6.08 22.83
N SER A 165 -2.26 5.60 21.61
CA SER A 165 -1.82 6.34 20.43
C SER A 165 -2.64 7.64 20.28
N PRO A 166 -2.12 8.69 19.61
CA PRO A 166 -2.91 9.90 19.40
C PRO A 166 -4.25 9.66 18.68
N VAL A 167 -4.27 8.71 17.74
CA VAL A 167 -5.50 8.27 17.06
C VAL A 167 -6.47 7.61 18.05
N GLU A 168 -5.98 6.69 18.90
CA GLU A 168 -6.81 6.01 19.90
C GLU A 168 -7.31 6.95 21.01
N SER A 169 -6.47 7.89 21.45
CA SER A 169 -6.83 8.97 22.39
C SER A 169 -7.99 9.80 21.81
N ARG A 170 -7.91 10.22 20.54
CA ARG A 170 -9.04 10.90 19.87
C ARG A 170 -10.28 10.02 19.80
N LEU A 171 -10.15 8.74 19.41
CA LEU A 171 -11.30 7.82 19.35
C LEU A 171 -11.95 7.65 20.72
N LYS A 172 -11.15 7.55 21.80
CA LYS A 172 -11.65 7.49 23.18
C LYS A 172 -12.40 8.77 23.57
N SER A 173 -11.83 9.95 23.29
CA SER A 173 -12.46 11.24 23.58
C SER A 173 -13.79 11.39 22.84
N VAL A 174 -13.82 11.05 21.55
CA VAL A 174 -15.04 11.10 20.71
C VAL A 174 -16.08 10.09 21.20
N SER A 175 -15.67 8.85 21.50
CA SER A 175 -16.54 7.78 22.01
C SER A 175 -17.12 8.11 23.40
N SER A 176 -16.41 8.90 24.20
CA SER A 176 -16.85 9.34 25.53
C SER A 176 -17.69 10.62 25.48
N PHE A 177 -17.56 11.42 24.43
CA PHE A 177 -18.30 12.66 24.26
C PHE A 177 -19.67 12.43 23.62
N PHE A 178 -19.72 11.69 22.51
CA PHE A 178 -20.97 11.37 21.82
C PHE A 178 -21.60 10.08 22.36
N GLY A 179 -22.91 9.93 22.12
CA GLY A 179 -23.62 8.66 22.34
C GLY A 179 -23.29 7.62 21.25
N PRO A 180 -24.20 6.67 20.98
CA PRO A 180 -24.11 5.81 19.81
C PRO A 180 -23.83 6.63 18.54
N SER A 181 -22.92 6.18 17.69
CA SER A 181 -22.51 6.90 16.49
C SER A 181 -22.34 5.94 15.30
N CYS A 182 -22.25 6.47 14.08
CA CYS A 182 -21.73 5.73 12.93
C CYS A 182 -20.48 6.40 12.38
N ARG A 183 -19.32 5.79 12.64
CA ARG A 183 -17.99 6.15 12.11
C ARG A 183 -17.43 4.99 11.29
N ALA A 184 -18.05 4.74 10.14
CA ALA A 184 -17.66 3.65 9.26
C ALA A 184 -16.31 3.89 8.53
N GLY A 185 -15.74 2.83 7.95
CA GLY A 185 -14.45 2.85 7.26
C GLY A 185 -13.26 2.50 8.15
N PRO A 186 -12.05 2.33 7.59
CA PRO A 186 -10.85 2.00 8.37
C PRO A 186 -10.48 3.19 9.26
N TRP A 187 -10.24 3.01 10.55
CA TRP A 187 -9.78 4.06 11.45
C TRP A 187 -8.26 4.21 11.44
N VAL A 188 -7.56 3.13 11.07
CA VAL A 188 -6.10 3.07 10.85
C VAL A 188 -5.78 2.14 9.67
N PRO A 189 -4.61 2.27 9.01
CA PRO A 189 -4.21 1.41 7.89
C PRO A 189 -4.01 -0.07 8.24
N ASP A 190 -3.50 -0.40 9.43
CA ASP A 190 -3.34 -1.78 9.87
C ASP A 190 -4.72 -2.42 10.13
N PRO A 191 -5.15 -3.43 9.34
CA PRO A 191 -6.45 -4.06 9.52
C PRO A 191 -6.60 -4.76 10.88
N THR A 192 -5.50 -5.22 11.48
CA THR A 192 -5.55 -5.90 12.78
C THR A 192 -5.82 -4.91 13.89
N GLU A 193 -5.10 -3.79 13.89
CA GLU A 193 -5.30 -2.71 14.83
C GLU A 193 -6.66 -2.03 14.65
N ASP A 194 -7.11 -1.84 13.41
CA ASP A 194 -8.43 -1.28 13.11
C ASP A 194 -9.56 -2.11 13.74
N ARG A 195 -9.53 -3.44 13.57
CA ARG A 195 -10.49 -4.34 14.22
C ARG A 195 -10.42 -4.26 15.75
N ARG A 196 -9.22 -4.19 16.32
CA ARG A 196 -9.04 -4.03 17.77
C ARG A 196 -9.68 -2.75 18.27
N LEU A 197 -9.45 -1.63 17.60
CA LEU A 197 -10.01 -0.33 17.97
C LEU A 197 -11.54 -0.35 17.86
N LYS A 198 -12.11 -0.86 16.76
CA LYS A 198 -13.57 -0.99 16.60
C LYS A 198 -14.21 -1.83 17.71
N LYS A 199 -13.58 -2.94 18.09
CA LYS A 199 -14.02 -3.78 19.21
C LYS A 199 -13.94 -3.05 20.56
N LYS A 200 -12.95 -2.18 20.75
CA LYS A 200 -12.74 -1.41 21.98
C LYS A 200 -13.71 -0.22 22.11
N TYR A 201 -14.09 0.40 21.00
CA TYR A 201 -15.00 1.55 20.95
C TYR A 201 -16.27 1.25 20.14
N PRO A 202 -17.08 0.25 20.53
CA PRO A 202 -18.22 -0.21 19.73
C PRO A 202 -19.31 0.86 19.57
N SER A 203 -19.41 1.82 20.51
CA SER A 203 -20.36 2.93 20.41
C SER A 203 -20.19 3.73 19.12
N LEU A 204 -18.97 3.81 18.59
CA LEU A 204 -18.68 4.54 17.35
C LEU A 204 -19.22 3.87 16.08
N CYS A 205 -19.66 2.61 16.16
CA CYS A 205 -20.19 1.86 15.02
C CYS A 205 -21.67 1.48 15.17
N GLN A 206 -22.26 1.75 16.34
CA GLN A 206 -23.58 1.26 16.71
C GLN A 206 -24.72 1.76 15.81
N LEU A 207 -24.59 2.96 15.22
CA LEU A 207 -25.59 3.52 14.30
C LEU A 207 -25.31 3.20 12.82
N CYS A 208 -24.23 2.50 12.52
CA CYS A 208 -23.97 2.10 11.14
C CYS A 208 -24.96 1.04 10.71
N TYR A 209 -25.24 0.98 9.41
CA TYR A 209 -26.19 0.02 8.86
C TYR A 209 -25.75 -1.42 9.16
N ASN A 210 -24.45 -1.69 9.03
CA ASN A 210 -23.80 -2.88 9.56
C ASN A 210 -22.83 -2.48 10.69
N SER A 211 -23.32 -2.54 11.93
CA SER A 211 -22.56 -2.16 13.12
C SER A 211 -21.35 -3.06 13.42
N TYR A 212 -21.36 -4.31 12.95
CA TYR A 212 -20.25 -5.25 13.12
C TYR A 212 -19.11 -4.93 12.15
N GLN A 213 -19.44 -4.72 10.86
CA GLN A 213 -18.43 -4.44 9.84
C GLN A 213 -17.92 -3.00 9.93
N CYS A 214 -18.84 -2.03 10.08
CA CYS A 214 -18.53 -0.60 10.21
C CYS A 214 -17.50 -0.15 9.15
N GLY A 215 -17.69 -0.63 7.92
CA GLY A 215 -16.69 -0.65 6.86
C GLY A 215 -16.95 0.36 5.74
N ILE A 216 -16.05 0.39 4.76
CA ILE A 216 -16.29 1.11 3.51
C ILE A 216 -17.46 0.42 2.79
N GLY A 217 -18.40 1.21 2.26
CA GLY A 217 -19.60 0.70 1.58
C GLY A 217 -20.82 0.55 2.49
N ASP A 218 -20.71 0.86 3.79
CA ASP A 218 -21.88 1.00 4.66
C ASP A 218 -22.81 2.11 4.12
N LYS A 219 -24.14 1.92 4.25
CA LYS A 219 -25.13 2.89 3.76
C LYS A 219 -24.99 4.26 4.44
N HIS A 220 -24.49 4.29 5.67
CA HIS A 220 -24.28 5.49 6.48
C HIS A 220 -22.83 6.03 6.33
N TRP A 221 -21.98 5.36 5.52
CA TRP A 221 -20.64 5.82 5.16
C TRP A 221 -20.67 6.70 3.91
N GLY A 222 -19.66 7.57 3.76
CA GLY A 222 -19.46 8.34 2.54
C GLY A 222 -20.05 9.75 2.62
N ARG A 223 -20.00 10.45 1.48
CA ARG A 223 -20.38 11.87 1.37
C ARG A 223 -21.81 12.15 1.85
N ARG A 224 -22.78 11.33 1.44
CA ARG A 224 -24.21 11.48 1.82
C ARG A 224 -24.64 10.56 2.97
N GLY A 225 -23.81 9.60 3.36
CA GLY A 225 -24.10 8.63 4.41
C GLY A 225 -24.58 9.25 5.74
N PRO A 226 -23.97 10.35 6.23
CA PRO A 226 -24.43 11.03 7.44
C PRO A 226 -25.86 11.55 7.38
N LEU A 227 -26.29 12.03 6.20
CA LEU A 227 -27.65 12.54 6.02
C LEU A 227 -28.66 11.41 6.02
N TYR A 228 -28.33 10.27 5.39
CA TYR A 228 -29.16 9.08 5.48
C TYR A 228 -29.24 8.53 6.91
N CYS A 229 -28.14 8.60 7.66
CA CYS A 229 -28.09 8.23 9.08
C CYS A 229 -29.00 9.11 9.96
N LEU A 230 -29.01 10.42 9.69
CA LEU A 230 -29.87 11.37 10.38
C LEU A 230 -31.34 11.13 10.02
N THR A 231 -31.67 11.11 8.73
CA THR A 231 -33.06 11.04 8.27
C THR A 231 -33.69 9.65 8.37
N SER A 232 -32.91 8.61 8.67
CA SER A 232 -33.48 7.31 9.06
C SER A 232 -33.91 7.26 10.54
N GLY A 233 -33.72 8.34 11.30
CA GLY A 233 -33.96 8.40 12.74
C GLY A 233 -32.91 7.64 13.58
N ALA A 234 -31.79 7.23 12.98
CA ALA A 234 -30.74 6.51 13.70
C ALA A 234 -29.86 7.47 14.52
N GLY A 235 -29.52 8.63 13.94
CA GLY A 235 -28.77 9.68 14.64
C GLY A 235 -29.54 10.99 14.81
N GLU A 236 -28.93 11.90 15.54
CA GLU A 236 -29.49 13.20 15.95
C GLU A 236 -28.67 14.36 15.38
N VAL A 237 -27.39 14.14 15.06
CA VAL A 237 -26.48 15.14 14.49
C VAL A 237 -25.68 14.55 13.35
N ALA A 238 -25.58 15.28 12.24
CA ALA A 238 -24.81 14.89 11.06
C ALA A 238 -23.81 15.98 10.64
N TRP A 239 -22.61 15.54 10.28
CA TRP A 239 -21.58 16.39 9.69
C TRP A 239 -21.56 16.19 8.16
N ALA A 240 -21.92 17.21 7.39
CA ALA A 240 -22.17 17.09 5.96
C ALA A 240 -21.81 18.36 5.17
N ARG A 241 -21.64 18.23 3.85
CA ARG A 241 -21.49 19.40 2.98
C ARG A 241 -22.83 20.09 2.77
N LEU A 242 -22.81 21.41 2.66
CA LEU A 242 -24.03 22.21 2.48
C LEU A 242 -24.76 21.87 1.18
N ASP A 243 -24.04 21.58 0.09
CA ASP A 243 -24.64 21.20 -1.19
C ASP A 243 -25.35 19.84 -1.11
N ASP A 244 -24.77 18.87 -0.40
CA ASP A 244 -25.41 17.60 -0.11
C ASP A 244 -26.69 17.79 0.73
N VAL A 245 -26.65 18.62 1.78
CA VAL A 245 -27.83 18.97 2.58
C VAL A 245 -28.93 19.57 1.71
N ARG A 246 -28.59 20.58 0.89
CA ARG A 246 -29.55 21.22 -0.02
C ARG A 246 -30.18 20.20 -0.97
N SER A 247 -29.40 19.28 -1.50
CA SER A 247 -29.89 18.24 -2.41
C SER A 247 -30.78 17.22 -1.69
N HIS A 248 -30.41 16.81 -0.48
CA HIS A 248 -31.10 15.80 0.32
C HIS A 248 -32.48 16.26 0.79
N PHE A 249 -32.61 17.55 1.14
CA PHE A 249 -33.86 18.15 1.60
C PHE A 249 -34.65 18.88 0.50
N GLY A 250 -34.32 18.64 -0.77
CA GLY A 250 -35.09 19.11 -1.92
C GLY A 250 -34.93 20.59 -2.29
N PHE A 251 -33.98 21.31 -1.69
CA PHE A 251 -33.68 22.71 -2.04
C PHE A 251 -32.95 22.88 -3.37
N SER A 252 -32.41 21.80 -3.95
CA SER A 252 -31.78 21.80 -5.28
C SER A 252 -32.72 21.37 -6.41
N GLY A 253 -34.03 21.21 -6.14
CA GLY A 253 -35.01 20.72 -7.12
C GLY A 253 -35.09 19.19 -7.27
N LEU A 254 -34.33 18.45 -6.45
CA LEU A 254 -34.49 17.00 -6.30
C LEU A 254 -35.65 16.69 -5.33
N ALA A 255 -36.17 15.46 -5.36
CA ALA A 255 -37.15 15.03 -4.38
C ALA A 255 -36.51 15.03 -2.98
N ALA A 256 -37.20 15.61 -2.00
CA ALA A 256 -36.74 15.63 -0.63
C ALA A 256 -36.81 14.22 -0.02
N GLU A 257 -35.72 13.79 0.62
CA GLU A 257 -35.63 12.50 1.32
C GLU A 257 -36.27 12.56 2.72
N ALA A 258 -36.45 13.77 3.27
CA ALA A 258 -37.11 14.04 4.54
C ALA A 258 -37.66 15.48 4.58
N ASN A 259 -38.52 15.77 5.54
CA ASN A 259 -39.15 17.08 5.70
C ASN A 259 -38.13 18.09 6.27
N PRO A 260 -37.78 19.17 5.55
CA PRO A 260 -36.77 20.13 6.00
C PRO A 260 -37.15 20.90 7.28
N SER A 261 -38.44 20.98 7.66
CA SER A 261 -38.85 21.68 8.88
C SER A 261 -38.52 20.93 10.16
N GLU A 262 -38.18 19.64 10.07
CA GLU A 262 -37.83 18.78 11.21
C GLU A 262 -36.34 18.89 11.58
N TYR A 263 -35.56 19.64 10.82
CA TYR A 263 -34.12 19.76 11.00
C TYR A 263 -33.66 21.22 11.01
N SER A 264 -32.49 21.46 11.59
CA SER A 264 -31.86 22.79 11.64
C SER A 264 -30.35 22.70 11.41
N PHE A 265 -29.76 23.79 10.94
CA PHE A 265 -28.31 23.97 11.00
C PHE A 265 -27.89 24.35 12.43
N LEU A 266 -26.82 23.73 12.93
CA LEU A 266 -26.16 24.11 14.17
C LEU A 266 -24.91 24.93 13.88
N CYS A 267 -24.89 26.17 14.34
CA CYS A 267 -23.79 27.10 14.10
C CYS A 267 -22.61 26.87 15.06
N PRO A 268 -21.37 27.28 14.70
CA PRO A 268 -20.20 27.15 15.56
C PRO A 268 -20.30 27.87 16.92
N ASP A 269 -21.06 28.96 16.98
CA ASP A 269 -21.37 29.72 18.20
C ASP A 269 -22.55 29.13 19.00
N GLY A 270 -23.19 28.10 18.46
CA GLY A 270 -24.20 27.29 19.12
C GLY A 270 -25.64 27.61 18.73
N HIS A 271 -25.96 28.71 18.05
CA HIS A 271 -27.35 28.98 17.68
C HIS A 271 -27.85 28.10 16.51
N LEU A 272 -29.17 27.96 16.39
CA LEU A 272 -29.81 27.20 15.31
C LEU A 272 -30.30 28.12 14.19
N GLN A 273 -30.22 27.62 12.96
CA GLN A 273 -30.80 28.27 11.77
C GLN A 273 -31.66 27.26 10.98
N PRO A 274 -32.83 27.66 10.46
CA PRO A 274 -33.65 26.79 9.62
C PRO A 274 -32.93 26.32 8.35
N LEU A 275 -33.22 25.11 7.86
CA LEU A 275 -32.57 24.57 6.65
C LEU A 275 -32.83 25.37 5.36
N ASN A 276 -33.91 26.17 5.30
CA ASN A 276 -34.21 27.04 4.17
C ASN A 276 -33.41 28.36 4.17
N THR A 277 -32.50 28.55 5.13
CA THR A 277 -31.65 29.75 5.22
C THR A 277 -30.74 29.83 3.99
N ARG A 278 -30.81 30.97 3.27
CA ARG A 278 -30.04 31.18 2.03
C ARG A 278 -28.52 31.15 2.22
N LYS A 279 -28.03 31.76 3.30
CA LYS A 279 -26.61 31.84 3.67
C LYS A 279 -26.46 31.36 5.11
N PRO A 280 -26.45 30.04 5.33
CA PRO A 280 -26.36 29.50 6.67
C PRO A 280 -24.97 29.77 7.26
N CYS A 281 -24.86 29.69 8.58
CA CYS A 281 -23.59 29.57 9.26
C CYS A 281 -22.88 28.27 8.82
N VAL A 282 -21.55 28.34 8.67
CA VAL A 282 -20.73 27.21 8.23
C VAL A 282 -19.60 26.98 9.22
N TRP A 283 -19.17 25.72 9.33
CA TRP A 283 -18.05 25.33 10.20
C TRP A 283 -16.71 25.42 9.48
N VAL A 284 -16.70 25.04 8.20
CA VAL A 284 -15.52 25.10 7.34
C VAL A 284 -15.98 25.46 5.92
N ALA A 285 -15.37 26.47 5.32
CA ALA A 285 -15.47 26.75 3.90
C ALA A 285 -14.18 26.30 3.20
N LYS A 286 -14.30 25.66 2.03
CA LYS A 286 -13.12 25.31 1.22
C LYS A 286 -12.88 26.37 0.15
N PRO A 287 -11.71 27.04 0.12
CA PRO A 287 -11.36 27.91 -0.99
C PRO A 287 -11.30 27.15 -2.31
N TRP A 288 -11.45 27.86 -3.42
CA TRP A 288 -11.23 27.28 -4.74
C TRP A 288 -9.76 26.93 -4.97
N PRO A 289 -9.45 25.95 -5.83
CA PRO A 289 -8.13 25.88 -6.45
C PRO A 289 -7.83 27.21 -7.14
N ALA A 290 -6.59 27.66 -7.06
CA ALA A 290 -6.22 28.99 -7.52
C ALA A 290 -4.91 28.98 -8.31
N ILE A 291 -4.81 29.94 -9.22
CA ILE A 291 -3.59 30.24 -9.95
C ILE A 291 -2.72 31.11 -9.05
N ALA A 292 -1.54 30.61 -8.71
CA ALA A 292 -0.53 31.39 -7.99
C ALA A 292 0.69 31.63 -8.87
N ALA A 293 1.27 32.81 -8.71
CA ALA A 293 2.38 33.29 -9.50
C ALA A 293 3.46 33.90 -8.62
N LYS A 294 4.70 33.92 -9.11
CA LYS A 294 5.79 34.64 -8.44
C LYS A 294 5.43 36.12 -8.34
N SER A 295 5.66 36.73 -7.17
CA SER A 295 5.21 38.09 -6.85
C SER A 295 5.56 39.12 -7.94
N LYS A 296 6.74 39.00 -8.56
CA LYS A 296 7.21 39.90 -9.64
C LYS A 296 6.35 39.90 -10.91
N VAL A 297 5.64 38.81 -11.20
CA VAL A 297 4.86 38.62 -12.45
C VAL A 297 3.38 38.35 -12.18
N ALA A 298 2.93 38.43 -10.93
CA ALA A 298 1.57 38.05 -10.54
C ALA A 298 0.48 38.86 -11.25
N MET A 299 0.66 40.17 -11.42
CA MET A 299 -0.29 41.02 -12.15
C MET A 299 -0.33 40.70 -13.65
N GLU A 300 0.84 40.42 -14.26
CA GLU A 300 0.92 40.03 -15.68
C GLU A 300 0.23 38.68 -15.90
N VAL A 301 0.40 37.73 -14.98
CA VAL A 301 -0.30 36.45 -15.02
C VAL A 301 -1.80 36.64 -14.83
N GLN A 302 -2.24 37.48 -13.90
CA GLN A 302 -3.66 37.77 -13.70
C GLN A 302 -4.32 38.34 -14.97
N ASP A 303 -3.68 39.32 -15.62
CA ASP A 303 -4.15 39.91 -16.88
C ASP A 303 -4.18 38.90 -18.04
N LEU A 304 -3.19 38.01 -18.11
CA LEU A 304 -3.16 36.91 -19.08
C LEU A 304 -4.36 35.98 -18.88
N VAL A 305 -4.58 35.50 -17.65
CA VAL A 305 -5.59 34.47 -17.38
C VAL A 305 -7.03 35.01 -17.43
N ALA A 306 -7.21 36.31 -17.18
CA ALA A 306 -8.49 37.00 -17.30
C ALA A 306 -9.04 37.02 -18.73
N LYS A 307 -8.17 36.90 -19.74
CA LYS A 307 -8.51 36.98 -21.18
C LYS A 307 -8.64 35.62 -21.84
N LEU A 308 -8.53 34.53 -21.08
CA LEU A 308 -8.63 33.18 -21.63
C LEU A 308 -10.09 32.86 -21.97
N SER A 309 -10.27 32.15 -23.08
CA SER A 309 -11.58 31.73 -23.57
C SER A 309 -11.54 30.26 -24.02
N HIS A 310 -12.67 29.57 -23.84
CA HIS A 310 -12.94 28.22 -24.34
C HIS A 310 -13.60 28.23 -25.74
N ASP A 311 -13.82 29.40 -26.35
CA ASP A 311 -14.59 29.53 -27.61
C ASP A 311 -13.98 28.74 -28.78
N ASP A 312 -12.64 28.68 -28.84
CA ASP A 312 -11.91 27.89 -29.82
C ASP A 312 -11.07 26.81 -29.12
N ILE A 313 -11.50 25.56 -29.28
CA ILE A 313 -10.87 24.37 -28.70
C ILE A 313 -9.42 24.19 -29.20
N ASN A 314 -9.08 24.68 -30.39
CA ASN A 314 -7.74 24.56 -30.97
C ASN A 314 -6.84 25.76 -30.65
N SER A 315 -7.36 26.77 -29.93
CA SER A 315 -6.61 27.97 -29.59
C SER A 315 -5.57 27.71 -28.51
N TRP A 316 -4.53 28.55 -28.49
CA TRP A 316 -3.55 28.52 -27.40
C TRP A 316 -4.19 28.90 -26.06
N GLN A 317 -5.24 29.72 -26.06
CA GLN A 317 -5.99 30.07 -24.85
C GLN A 317 -6.64 28.83 -24.23
N ASN A 318 -7.32 28.01 -25.04
CA ASN A 318 -7.89 26.76 -24.58
C ASN A 318 -6.79 25.77 -24.14
N ALA A 319 -5.68 25.69 -24.87
CA ALA A 319 -4.53 24.88 -24.46
C ALA A 319 -4.00 25.28 -23.06
N LEU A 320 -3.98 26.58 -22.75
CA LEU A 320 -3.53 27.07 -21.43
C LEU A 320 -4.55 26.70 -20.34
N LEU A 321 -5.85 26.85 -20.63
CA LEU A 321 -6.91 26.43 -19.72
C LEU A 321 -6.81 24.94 -19.38
N MET A 322 -6.62 24.09 -20.40
CA MET A 322 -6.48 22.64 -20.24
C MET A 322 -5.23 22.23 -19.46
N VAL A 323 -4.17 23.05 -19.51
CA VAL A 323 -2.97 22.88 -18.70
C VAL A 323 -3.23 23.23 -17.23
N LEU A 324 -3.95 24.31 -16.97
CA LEU A 324 -4.26 24.78 -15.61
C LEU A 324 -5.27 23.84 -14.93
N GLU A 325 -6.35 23.45 -15.61
CA GLU A 325 -7.30 22.44 -15.11
C GLU A 325 -7.95 21.61 -16.23
N THR A 326 -8.30 20.34 -15.97
CA THR A 326 -8.81 19.42 -17.02
C THR A 326 -10.27 19.68 -17.42
N TYR A 327 -11.03 20.41 -16.60
CA TYR A 327 -12.46 20.61 -16.77
C TYR A 327 -12.74 22.08 -17.07
N HIS A 328 -13.88 22.38 -17.71
CA HIS A 328 -14.36 23.75 -17.97
C HIS A 328 -14.47 24.52 -16.65
N VAL A 329 -13.41 25.23 -16.28
CA VAL A 329 -13.32 26.09 -15.11
C VAL A 329 -13.50 27.52 -15.57
N ASN A 330 -14.40 28.24 -14.92
CA ASN A 330 -14.47 29.68 -15.07
C ASN A 330 -13.36 30.30 -14.22
N ILE A 331 -12.42 30.97 -14.87
CA ILE A 331 -11.42 31.75 -14.19
C ILE A 331 -12.08 33.01 -13.64
N THR A 332 -12.00 33.19 -12.33
CA THR A 332 -12.46 34.41 -11.66
C THR A 332 -11.25 35.13 -11.07
N THR A 333 -10.95 36.31 -11.57
CA THR A 333 -9.85 37.14 -11.05
C THR A 333 -10.20 37.72 -9.69
N LEU A 334 -9.21 37.77 -8.80
CA LEU A 334 -9.32 38.54 -7.56
C LEU A 334 -9.23 40.05 -7.84
N ASP A 335 -9.83 40.89 -6.99
CA ASP A 335 -9.77 42.36 -7.12
C ASP A 335 -8.33 42.88 -7.12
N THR A 336 -7.49 42.26 -6.30
CA THR A 336 -6.03 42.46 -6.27
C THR A 336 -5.35 41.11 -6.10
N VAL A 337 -4.12 40.98 -6.62
CA VAL A 337 -3.27 39.84 -6.27
C VAL A 337 -2.90 39.93 -4.79
N ILE A 338 -3.02 38.83 -4.05
CA ILE A 338 -2.86 38.81 -2.59
C ILE A 338 -1.91 37.71 -2.14
N PRO A 339 -1.27 37.85 -0.96
CA PRO A 339 -0.55 36.78 -0.30
C PRO A 339 -1.42 35.53 -0.09
N VAL A 340 -0.74 34.39 0.04
CA VAL A 340 -1.38 33.10 0.29
C VAL A 340 -2.20 33.10 1.59
N ASP A 341 -1.64 33.64 2.69
CA ASP A 341 -2.31 33.66 3.99
C ASP A 341 -3.62 34.49 3.92
N ASP A 342 -3.57 35.68 3.30
CA ASP A 342 -4.75 36.53 3.08
C ASP A 342 -5.83 35.85 2.23
N TYR A 343 -5.45 35.02 1.25
CA TYR A 343 -6.39 34.23 0.46
C TYR A 343 -7.06 33.14 1.30
N LEU A 344 -6.28 32.42 2.10
CA LEU A 344 -6.79 31.35 2.95
C LEU A 344 -7.63 31.88 4.13
N ASP A 345 -7.33 33.07 4.64
CA ASP A 345 -8.08 33.75 5.72
C ASP A 345 -9.53 34.13 5.31
N GLN A 346 -9.81 34.24 4.02
CA GLN A 346 -11.18 34.50 3.53
C GLN A 346 -12.12 33.33 3.81
N ALA A 347 -11.60 32.11 3.90
CA ALA A 347 -12.40 30.91 4.09
C ALA A 347 -12.56 30.56 5.57
N VAL A 348 -13.79 30.72 6.07
CA VAL A 348 -14.16 30.45 7.47
C VAL A 348 -13.69 29.05 7.88
N GLY A 349 -12.92 28.98 8.97
CA GLY A 349 -12.51 27.72 9.61
C GLY A 349 -11.54 26.86 8.79
N PHE A 350 -11.11 27.27 7.58
CA PHE A 350 -10.26 26.45 6.72
C PHE A 350 -8.89 26.20 7.36
N GLN A 351 -8.17 27.25 7.75
CA GLN A 351 -6.86 27.10 8.38
C GLN A 351 -6.94 26.42 9.75
N ASP A 352 -7.93 26.79 10.55
CA ASP A 352 -8.18 26.18 11.86
C ASP A 352 -8.39 24.66 11.75
N ALA A 353 -9.01 24.19 10.67
CA ALA A 353 -9.27 22.78 10.47
C ALA A 353 -8.01 21.93 10.20
N TYR A 354 -6.89 22.57 9.83
CA TYR A 354 -5.58 21.93 9.70
C TYR A 354 -4.65 22.24 10.89
N ASN A 355 -4.97 23.23 11.70
CA ASN A 355 -4.24 23.59 12.92
C ASN A 355 -4.67 22.74 14.11
N ASN A 356 -4.39 21.44 14.05
CA ASN A 356 -4.62 20.54 15.18
C ASN A 356 -3.44 20.59 16.16
N PRO A 357 -3.60 21.15 17.39
CA PRO A 357 -2.50 21.23 18.35
C PRO A 357 -2.05 19.82 18.72
N GLY A 358 -0.78 19.49 18.47
CA GLY A 358 -0.19 18.20 18.79
C GLY A 358 -0.17 17.92 20.30
N CYS A 359 0.29 16.72 20.69
CA CYS A 359 0.51 16.42 22.11
C CYS A 359 1.70 17.22 22.67
N SER A 360 1.65 17.54 23.97
CA SER A 360 2.77 18.12 24.72
C SER A 360 3.14 17.19 25.88
N PRO A 361 4.36 16.62 25.92
CA PRO A 361 5.43 16.76 24.93
C PRO A 361 5.06 16.14 23.57
N SER A 362 5.75 16.58 22.51
CA SER A 362 5.49 16.11 21.15
C SER A 362 5.61 14.59 21.05
N ARG A 363 4.67 13.99 20.32
CA ARG A 363 4.67 12.56 19.96
C ARG A 363 4.95 12.31 18.49
N SER A 364 5.48 13.31 17.79
CA SER A 364 5.86 13.17 16.38
C SER A 364 6.86 12.04 16.20
N ILE A 365 6.79 11.34 15.07
CA ILE A 365 7.74 10.31 14.69
C ILE A 365 9.01 11.00 14.19
N VAL A 366 10.12 10.80 14.91
CA VAL A 366 11.40 11.42 14.59
C VAL A 366 12.11 10.62 13.50
N PHE A 367 12.14 11.17 12.29
CA PHE A 367 12.78 10.60 11.11
C PHE A 367 14.22 11.10 11.00
N CYS A 368 15.18 10.18 11.09
CA CYS A 368 16.59 10.51 10.96
C CYS A 368 17.06 10.43 9.49
N THR A 369 17.70 11.51 9.03
CA THR A 369 18.24 11.69 7.67
C THR A 369 19.76 11.81 7.69
N LYS A 370 20.42 11.42 6.60
CA LYS A 370 21.88 11.37 6.46
C LYS A 370 22.46 12.39 5.47
N SER A 371 21.63 13.26 4.90
CA SER A 371 22.09 14.33 4.00
C SER A 371 21.19 15.58 4.08
N LEU A 372 21.70 16.71 3.58
CA LEU A 372 20.89 17.94 3.48
C LEU A 372 19.67 17.76 2.57
N LEU A 373 19.83 17.06 1.44
CA LEU A 373 18.71 16.82 0.51
C LEU A 373 17.63 15.94 1.13
N GLU A 374 18.02 14.89 1.85
CA GLU A 374 17.07 14.06 2.60
C GLU A 374 16.35 14.86 3.68
N MET A 375 17.06 15.70 4.42
CA MET A 375 16.46 16.58 5.42
C MET A 375 15.42 17.51 4.78
N TYR A 376 15.74 18.16 3.66
CA TYR A 376 14.78 19.02 2.96
C TYR A 376 13.56 18.25 2.45
N LYS A 377 13.76 17.07 1.82
CA LYS A 377 12.63 16.23 1.37
C LYS A 377 11.78 15.77 2.53
N CYS A 378 12.40 15.39 3.65
CA CYS A 378 11.73 14.99 4.87
C CYS A 378 10.92 16.16 5.47
N SER A 379 11.48 17.38 5.53
CA SER A 379 10.74 18.56 6.02
C SER A 379 9.53 18.87 5.14
N TRP A 380 9.63 18.79 3.81
CA TRP A 380 8.45 18.92 2.95
C TRP A 380 7.43 17.80 3.19
N LEU A 381 7.90 16.56 3.37
CA LEU A 381 7.05 15.42 3.68
C LEU A 381 6.34 15.59 5.03
N GLN A 382 7.01 16.11 6.05
CA GLN A 382 6.44 16.40 7.37
C GLN A 382 5.23 17.32 7.26
N GLU A 383 5.36 18.38 6.49
CA GLU A 383 4.36 19.45 6.40
C GLU A 383 3.17 19.01 5.56
N VAL A 384 3.42 18.39 4.40
CA VAL A 384 2.34 17.84 3.58
C VAL A 384 1.63 16.67 4.27
N ALA A 385 2.34 15.80 5.00
CA ALA A 385 1.72 14.72 5.76
C ALA A 385 0.78 15.28 6.84
N SER A 386 1.18 16.35 7.52
CA SER A 386 0.33 17.03 8.51
C SER A 386 -0.95 17.60 7.87
N VAL A 387 -0.83 18.29 6.74
CA VAL A 387 -2.00 18.83 6.01
C VAL A 387 -2.95 17.71 5.59
N TYR A 388 -2.45 16.58 5.11
CA TYR A 388 -3.31 15.47 4.71
C TYR A 388 -3.76 14.56 5.89
N GLY A 389 -3.51 14.97 7.14
CA GLY A 389 -4.08 14.34 8.34
C GLY A 389 -3.34 13.10 8.83
N VAL A 390 -2.07 12.93 8.49
CA VAL A 390 -1.24 11.83 9.02
C VAL A 390 -0.97 12.05 10.50
N GLU A 391 -1.23 11.03 11.31
CA GLU A 391 -1.11 11.10 12.77
C GLU A 391 -0.49 9.80 13.35
N PRO A 392 0.54 9.87 14.22
CA PRO A 392 1.26 11.07 14.63
C PRO A 392 2.01 11.76 13.48
N GLY A 393 2.20 13.07 13.58
CA GLY A 393 2.98 13.83 12.60
C GLY A 393 4.46 13.41 12.58
N LEU A 394 5.22 13.90 11.61
CA LEU A 394 6.65 13.64 11.51
C LEU A 394 7.47 14.77 12.16
N GLN A 395 8.70 14.46 12.53
CA GLN A 395 9.75 15.43 12.80
C GLN A 395 11.04 14.95 12.17
N CYS A 396 11.73 15.80 11.42
CA CYS A 396 12.97 15.39 10.75
C CYS A 396 14.21 15.87 11.52
N ILE A 397 15.21 15.00 11.64
CA ILE A 397 16.55 15.37 12.10
C ILE A 397 17.60 14.95 11.08
N ARG A 398 18.74 15.63 11.10
CA ARG A 398 19.87 15.34 10.21
C ARG A 398 21.12 15.00 11.01
N VAL A 399 21.83 13.98 10.54
CA VAL A 399 23.20 13.65 10.96
C VAL A 399 24.11 13.56 9.73
N ASP A 400 25.42 13.47 9.96
CA ASP A 400 26.41 13.46 8.86
C ASP A 400 26.80 12.05 8.41
N ARG A 401 26.47 11.01 9.19
CA ARG A 401 26.87 9.62 8.92
C ARG A 401 25.76 8.64 9.25
N LEU A 402 25.66 7.56 8.46
CA LEU A 402 24.72 6.46 8.67
C LEU A 402 24.84 5.86 10.09
N ASP A 403 26.06 5.67 10.58
CA ASP A 403 26.35 5.13 11.91
C ASP A 403 25.75 5.96 13.05
N GLN A 404 25.76 7.29 12.91
CA GLN A 404 25.18 8.20 13.89
C GLN A 404 23.65 8.10 13.88
N CYS A 405 23.06 7.91 12.70
CA CYS A 405 21.62 7.75 12.54
C CYS A 405 21.15 6.44 13.20
N MET A 406 21.86 5.34 12.93
CA MET A 406 21.60 4.04 13.57
C MET A 406 21.75 4.12 15.10
N ALA A 407 22.78 4.84 15.59
CA ALA A 407 22.97 5.06 17.02
C ALA A 407 21.81 5.87 17.65
N LYS A 408 21.35 6.93 16.97
CA LYS A 408 20.21 7.73 17.44
C LYS A 408 18.92 6.94 17.51
N VAL A 409 18.62 6.13 16.48
CA VAL A 409 17.45 5.24 16.50
C VAL A 409 17.55 4.22 17.64
N ARG A 410 18.73 3.63 17.85
CA ARG A 410 18.97 2.71 18.98
C ARG A 410 18.69 3.38 20.33
N SER A 411 19.19 4.59 20.53
CA SER A 411 19.05 5.33 21.80
C SER A 411 17.65 5.91 22.06
N GLY A 412 16.79 5.98 21.04
CA GLY A 412 15.46 6.62 21.12
C GLY A 412 15.44 8.11 20.79
N ASP A 413 16.60 8.73 20.49
CA ASP A 413 16.69 10.11 19.97
C ASP A 413 16.01 10.29 18.59
N ALA A 414 15.88 9.18 17.86
CA ALA A 414 15.13 9.09 16.62
C ALA A 414 14.26 7.82 16.67
N ASP A 415 13.14 7.81 15.96
CA ASP A 415 12.24 6.66 15.90
C ASP A 415 12.53 5.77 14.69
N VAL A 416 12.83 6.41 13.55
CA VAL A 416 12.94 5.72 12.26
C VAL A 416 14.13 6.23 11.46
N MET A 417 14.68 5.33 10.64
CA MET A 417 15.62 5.66 9.57
C MET A 417 15.47 4.67 8.42
N ILE A 418 16.05 5.00 7.26
CA ILE A 418 16.12 4.07 6.13
C ILE A 418 17.54 3.54 5.97
N VAL A 419 17.68 2.23 5.83
CA VAL A 419 18.93 1.54 5.48
C VAL A 419 18.78 0.79 4.17
N ASP A 420 19.86 0.71 3.41
CA ASP A 420 19.94 -0.10 2.19
C ASP A 420 20.10 -1.60 2.49
N GLN A 421 20.14 -2.42 1.44
CA GLN A 421 20.33 -3.87 1.52
C GLN A 421 21.63 -4.33 2.17
N ASP A 422 22.70 -3.56 2.04
CA ASP A 422 24.02 -3.98 2.52
C ASP A 422 24.25 -3.58 3.98
N SER A 423 23.58 -2.52 4.44
CA SER A 423 23.64 -2.04 5.82
C SER A 423 22.65 -2.74 6.76
N ALA A 424 21.69 -3.52 6.25
CA ALA A 424 20.61 -4.12 7.04
C ALA A 424 21.11 -5.04 8.15
N LEU A 425 22.00 -6.00 7.83
CA LEU A 425 22.55 -6.94 8.81
C LEU A 425 23.36 -6.22 9.91
N ARG A 426 24.10 -5.18 9.51
CA ARG A 426 24.87 -4.34 10.43
C ARG A 426 23.98 -3.55 11.38
N ALA A 427 22.89 -2.97 10.86
CA ALA A 427 21.90 -2.26 11.66
C ALA A 427 21.26 -3.16 12.72
N GLU A 428 20.93 -4.41 12.38
CA GLU A 428 20.39 -5.38 13.33
C GLU A 428 21.43 -5.77 14.40
N ARG A 429 22.61 -6.23 13.96
CA ARG A 429 23.62 -6.80 14.85
C ARG A 429 24.28 -5.75 15.75
N ASP A 430 24.73 -4.64 15.17
CA ASP A 430 25.60 -3.68 15.87
C ASP A 430 24.78 -2.60 16.59
N TYR A 431 23.57 -2.33 16.12
CA TYR A 431 22.71 -1.27 16.64
C TYR A 431 21.41 -1.78 17.25
N GLY A 432 21.10 -3.07 17.18
CA GLY A 432 19.87 -3.62 17.75
C GLY A 432 18.62 -3.03 17.11
N LEU A 433 18.67 -2.77 15.80
CA LEU A 433 17.53 -2.30 15.03
C LEU A 433 16.79 -3.48 14.39
N ARG A 434 15.58 -3.23 13.89
CA ARG A 434 14.82 -4.19 13.07
C ARG A 434 13.99 -3.47 12.01
N PRO A 435 13.76 -4.11 10.85
CA PRO A 435 12.91 -3.53 9.83
C PRO A 435 11.43 -3.62 10.21
N ILE A 436 10.67 -2.56 9.91
CA ILE A 436 9.21 -2.53 10.03
C ILE A 436 8.51 -2.51 8.67
N LEU A 437 9.10 -1.82 7.69
CA LEU A 437 8.60 -1.67 6.32
C LEU A 437 9.74 -1.78 5.32
N TYR A 438 9.41 -2.22 4.11
CA TYR A 438 10.32 -2.48 3.01
C TYR A 438 9.88 -1.69 1.78
N GLU A 439 10.87 -1.14 1.09
CA GLU A 439 10.68 -0.58 -0.25
C GLU A 439 10.41 -1.72 -1.24
N TYR A 440 9.20 -1.74 -1.79
CA TYR A 440 8.75 -2.76 -2.71
C TYR A 440 8.51 -2.20 -4.10
N SER A 441 8.90 -2.98 -5.11
CA SER A 441 8.55 -2.78 -6.51
C SER A 441 8.16 -4.12 -7.15
N SER A 442 7.15 -4.11 -8.02
CA SER A 442 6.81 -5.26 -8.87
C SER A 442 7.83 -5.48 -9.99
N ASN A 443 8.50 -4.41 -10.44
CA ASN A 443 9.55 -4.48 -11.45
C ASN A 443 10.83 -5.11 -10.87
N ALA A 444 11.24 -6.22 -11.48
CA ALA A 444 12.46 -6.96 -11.16
C ALA A 444 13.75 -6.11 -11.17
N LEU A 445 13.83 -5.06 -12.00
CA LEU A 445 14.98 -4.15 -12.04
C LEU A 445 15.11 -3.24 -10.81
N HIS A 446 14.03 -3.05 -10.06
CA HIS A 446 14.03 -2.28 -8.82
C HIS A 446 14.01 -3.18 -7.58
N LYS A 447 14.24 -4.49 -7.77
CA LYS A 447 14.53 -5.44 -6.71
C LYS A 447 16.03 -5.69 -6.70
N TYR A 448 16.59 -5.91 -5.51
CA TYR A 448 17.98 -6.33 -5.42
C TYR A 448 18.06 -7.85 -5.66
N LEU A 449 18.10 -8.24 -6.94
CA LEU A 449 18.25 -9.63 -7.40
C LEU A 449 19.73 -10.01 -7.44
N ILE A 450 20.16 -11.00 -6.64
CA ILE A 450 21.57 -11.39 -6.59
C ILE A 450 21.88 -12.44 -7.63
N VAL A 451 22.77 -12.12 -8.57
CA VAL A 451 23.21 -13.02 -9.65
C VAL A 451 24.69 -13.38 -9.49
N ALA A 452 25.06 -14.58 -9.94
CA ALA A 452 26.46 -14.97 -10.08
C ALA A 452 26.91 -14.72 -11.50
N VAL A 453 27.92 -13.87 -11.70
CA VAL A 453 28.45 -13.49 -13.01
C VAL A 453 29.79 -14.16 -13.23
N VAL A 454 29.97 -14.79 -14.38
CA VAL A 454 31.19 -15.52 -14.76
C VAL A 454 31.55 -15.22 -16.22
N ALA A 455 32.80 -15.49 -16.62
CA ALA A 455 33.17 -15.49 -18.03
C ALA A 455 32.43 -16.59 -18.82
N ARG A 456 32.01 -16.31 -20.05
CA ARG A 456 31.40 -17.31 -20.95
C ARG A 456 32.45 -18.37 -21.28
N GLY A 457 32.04 -19.64 -21.23
CA GLY A 457 32.95 -20.78 -21.43
C GLY A 457 33.71 -21.23 -20.18
N SER A 458 33.36 -20.72 -18.99
CA SER A 458 33.95 -21.11 -17.69
C SER A 458 33.73 -22.58 -17.28
N ASN A 459 32.99 -23.38 -18.08
CA ASN A 459 32.74 -24.81 -17.88
C ASN A 459 32.17 -25.19 -16.49
N LEU A 460 31.51 -24.25 -15.81
CA LEU A 460 30.82 -24.50 -14.54
C LEU A 460 29.47 -25.16 -14.78
N ARG A 461 29.20 -26.28 -14.08
CA ARG A 461 27.97 -27.07 -14.21
C ARG A 461 27.06 -26.93 -13.00
N SER A 462 27.65 -26.75 -11.82
CA SER A 462 26.93 -26.61 -10.56
C SER A 462 27.69 -25.70 -9.59
N GLY A 463 27.00 -25.22 -8.58
CA GLY A 463 27.56 -24.35 -7.54
C GLY A 463 28.66 -25.03 -6.74
N TYR A 464 28.70 -26.36 -6.70
CA TYR A 464 29.80 -27.13 -6.12
C TYR A 464 31.14 -26.87 -6.85
N ASP A 465 31.10 -26.54 -8.14
CA ASP A 465 32.30 -26.26 -8.96
C ASP A 465 32.94 -24.91 -8.60
N LEU A 466 32.27 -24.09 -7.80
CA LEU A 466 32.80 -22.84 -7.26
C LEU A 466 33.70 -23.05 -6.04
N ARG A 467 33.80 -24.28 -5.51
CA ARG A 467 34.69 -24.58 -4.38
C ARG A 467 36.15 -24.29 -4.77
N ASN A 468 36.87 -23.58 -3.89
CA ASN A 468 38.25 -23.13 -4.10
C ASN A 468 38.46 -22.22 -5.32
N ARG A 469 37.40 -21.69 -5.94
CA ARG A 469 37.49 -20.63 -6.95
C ARG A 469 37.60 -19.27 -6.28
N ARG A 470 38.14 -18.30 -7.02
CA ARG A 470 38.24 -16.92 -6.56
C ARG A 470 36.90 -16.22 -6.79
N ALA A 471 36.39 -15.53 -5.77
CA ALA A 471 35.13 -14.79 -5.84
C ALA A 471 35.31 -13.31 -5.49
N CYS A 472 34.49 -12.43 -6.07
CA CYS A 472 34.36 -11.03 -5.65
C CYS A 472 32.96 -10.76 -5.12
N PHE A 473 32.91 -10.06 -3.98
CA PHE A 473 31.68 -9.56 -3.37
C PHE A 473 31.72 -8.04 -3.30
N PRO A 474 30.58 -7.34 -3.38
CA PRO A 474 30.48 -5.90 -3.21
C PRO A 474 30.95 -5.46 -1.83
N GLN A 475 30.54 -6.19 -0.78
CA GLN A 475 30.83 -5.86 0.60
C GLN A 475 30.78 -7.10 1.49
N TYR A 476 31.61 -7.12 2.55
CA TYR A 476 31.48 -8.11 3.62
C TYR A 476 30.14 -7.92 4.34
N GLU A 477 29.42 -9.02 4.59
CA GLU A 477 28.11 -8.99 5.26
C GLU A 477 27.00 -8.20 4.54
N GLY A 478 27.24 -7.77 3.30
CA GLY A 478 26.22 -7.20 2.43
C GLY A 478 25.21 -8.24 1.93
N ALA A 479 24.25 -7.80 1.12
CA ALA A 479 23.17 -8.64 0.62
C ALA A 479 23.67 -9.79 -0.24
N ALA A 480 24.61 -9.54 -1.17
CA ALA A 480 25.19 -10.58 -2.01
C ALA A 480 25.99 -11.64 -1.21
N HIS A 481 26.77 -11.19 -0.22
CA HIS A 481 27.52 -12.09 0.66
C HIS A 481 26.56 -12.97 1.48
N THR A 482 25.50 -12.38 2.03
CA THR A 482 24.50 -13.09 2.82
C THR A 482 23.70 -14.08 1.98
N ALA A 483 23.33 -13.71 0.74
CA ALA A 483 22.64 -14.61 -0.19
C ALA A 483 23.46 -15.89 -0.48
N VAL A 484 24.76 -15.73 -0.73
CA VAL A 484 25.65 -16.86 -0.98
C VAL A 484 25.82 -17.71 0.27
N LEU A 485 25.99 -17.10 1.44
CA LEU A 485 26.05 -17.83 2.71
C LEU A 485 24.79 -18.68 2.93
N THR A 486 23.61 -18.09 2.77
CA THR A 486 22.33 -18.80 2.88
C THR A 486 22.23 -19.93 1.85
N ALA A 487 22.64 -19.71 0.61
CA ALA A 487 22.62 -20.73 -0.43
C ALA A 487 23.55 -21.92 -0.11
N LEU A 488 24.76 -21.66 0.37
CA LEU A 488 25.71 -22.69 0.79
C LEU A 488 25.19 -23.49 1.99
N GLN A 489 24.56 -22.82 2.96
CA GLN A 489 23.98 -23.45 4.13
C GLN A 489 22.77 -24.33 3.78
N ASN A 490 21.87 -23.85 2.90
CA ASN A 490 20.71 -24.62 2.43
C ASN A 490 21.14 -25.92 1.72
N HIS A 491 22.32 -25.94 1.10
CA HIS A 491 22.89 -27.11 0.44
C HIS A 491 23.84 -27.93 1.33
N SER A 492 23.93 -27.63 2.63
CA SER A 492 24.84 -28.29 3.59
C SER A 492 26.33 -28.23 3.18
N ILE A 493 26.75 -27.20 2.44
CA ILE A 493 28.11 -27.06 1.91
C ILE A 493 29.07 -26.38 2.91
N GLY A 494 28.54 -25.47 3.75
CA GLY A 494 29.28 -24.77 4.79
C GLY A 494 29.18 -23.24 4.71
N ASP A 495 30.27 -22.56 5.09
CA ASP A 495 30.39 -21.10 5.15
C ASP A 495 31.19 -20.56 3.95
N VAL A 496 30.84 -19.36 3.48
CA VAL A 496 31.58 -18.56 2.48
C VAL A 496 33.07 -18.50 2.81
N ARG A 497 33.42 -18.41 4.10
CA ARG A 497 34.80 -18.28 4.59
C ARG A 497 35.75 -19.39 4.12
N ASN A 498 35.27 -20.62 4.02
CA ASN A 498 36.09 -21.80 3.70
C ASN A 498 35.74 -22.41 2.34
N PHE A 499 34.77 -21.83 1.64
CA PHE A 499 34.27 -22.36 0.38
C PHE A 499 35.04 -21.83 -0.83
N PHE A 500 35.37 -20.54 -0.84
CA PHE A 500 36.15 -19.89 -1.91
C PHE A 500 37.65 -19.86 -1.57
N ALA A 501 38.49 -19.58 -2.58
CA ALA A 501 39.93 -19.43 -2.40
C ALA A 501 40.27 -18.30 -1.42
N GLU A 502 41.36 -18.42 -0.66
CA GLU A 502 41.82 -17.37 0.27
C GLU A 502 42.14 -16.04 -0.44
N SER A 503 42.50 -16.08 -1.72
CA SER A 503 42.74 -14.91 -2.57
C SER A 503 41.45 -14.22 -3.06
N SER A 504 40.28 -14.72 -2.67
CA SER A 504 38.99 -14.10 -3.00
C SER A 504 38.84 -12.73 -2.35
N CYS A 505 38.20 -11.81 -3.06
CA CYS A 505 37.85 -10.52 -2.50
C CYS A 505 36.49 -10.59 -1.79
N ASN A 506 36.54 -11.02 -0.52
CA ASN A 506 35.38 -11.16 0.38
C ASN A 506 35.36 -10.10 1.51
N TRP A 507 36.25 -9.10 1.46
CA TRP A 507 36.33 -7.99 2.42
C TRP A 507 36.52 -8.36 3.90
N LYS A 508 37.07 -9.54 4.18
CA LYS A 508 37.54 -9.97 5.51
C LYS A 508 38.83 -9.22 5.90
N SER A 509 39.10 -9.09 7.20
CA SER A 509 40.37 -8.52 7.72
C SER A 509 41.63 -9.22 7.21
N THR A 510 41.53 -10.48 6.76
CA THR A 510 42.64 -11.26 6.20
C THR A 510 42.71 -11.22 4.67
N SER A 511 41.71 -10.69 3.96
CA SER A 511 41.74 -10.61 2.50
C SER A 511 42.39 -9.31 2.02
N ARG A 512 43.28 -9.43 1.02
CA ARG A 512 43.95 -8.28 0.40
C ARG A 512 43.10 -7.72 -0.75
N CYS A 513 41.90 -7.25 -0.43
CA CYS A 513 41.07 -6.53 -1.39
C CYS A 513 41.63 -5.13 -1.64
N SER A 514 41.84 -4.77 -2.91
CA SER A 514 42.05 -3.38 -3.28
C SER A 514 40.75 -2.60 -3.10
N ALA A 515 40.81 -1.39 -2.51
CA ALA A 515 39.65 -0.51 -2.36
C ALA A 515 38.95 -0.18 -3.69
N VAL A 516 39.64 -0.35 -4.83
CA VAL A 516 39.10 -0.17 -6.18
C VAL A 516 38.02 -1.22 -6.53
N TYR A 517 37.96 -2.33 -5.80
CA TYR A 517 36.95 -3.38 -5.98
C TYR A 517 35.75 -3.24 -5.04
N ASP A 518 35.69 -2.20 -4.21
CA ASP A 518 34.59 -2.00 -3.26
C ASP A 518 33.28 -1.64 -3.96
N GLY A 519 32.17 -2.16 -3.42
CA GLY A 519 30.83 -1.99 -3.97
C GLY A 519 30.53 -2.79 -5.24
N GLU A 520 29.32 -2.61 -5.75
CA GLU A 520 28.75 -3.32 -6.91
C GLU A 520 29.64 -3.23 -8.16
N ASP A 521 30.00 -2.01 -8.55
CA ASP A 521 30.84 -1.75 -9.71
C ASP A 521 32.26 -2.29 -9.53
N GLY A 522 32.77 -2.22 -8.30
CA GLY A 522 34.07 -2.73 -7.93
C GLY A 522 34.13 -4.26 -8.00
N ALA A 523 33.09 -4.96 -7.56
CA ALA A 523 33.01 -6.43 -7.65
C ALA A 523 32.97 -6.92 -9.10
N MET A 524 32.30 -6.18 -9.99
CA MET A 524 32.36 -6.47 -11.44
C MET A 524 33.74 -6.15 -12.03
N ARG A 525 34.36 -5.03 -11.63
CA ARG A 525 35.74 -4.71 -12.04
C ARG A 525 36.74 -5.78 -11.60
N CYS A 526 36.56 -6.33 -10.41
CA CYS A 526 37.35 -7.43 -9.86
C CYS A 526 37.26 -8.71 -10.73
N LEU A 527 36.09 -8.98 -11.34
CA LEU A 527 35.94 -10.02 -12.36
C LEU A 527 36.60 -9.62 -13.70
N GLN A 528 36.45 -8.36 -14.11
CA GLN A 528 37.02 -7.83 -15.35
C GLN A 528 38.56 -7.89 -15.37
N ASP A 529 39.19 -7.55 -14.25
CA ASP A 529 40.65 -7.53 -14.08
C ASP A 529 41.25 -8.94 -13.89
N GLY A 530 40.42 -10.00 -13.96
CA GLY A 530 40.84 -11.39 -13.82
C GLY A 530 41.26 -11.79 -12.40
N VAL A 531 40.93 -10.96 -11.41
CA VAL A 531 41.23 -11.21 -9.99
C VAL A 531 40.38 -12.35 -9.43
N ALA A 532 39.18 -12.54 -9.96
CA ALA A 532 38.30 -13.65 -9.61
C ALA A 532 37.73 -14.39 -10.81
N ASP A 533 37.14 -15.54 -10.53
CA ASP A 533 36.47 -16.40 -11.51
C ASP A 533 34.94 -16.19 -11.50
N VAL A 534 34.40 -15.62 -10.41
CA VAL A 534 32.98 -15.30 -10.23
C VAL A 534 32.80 -13.98 -9.46
N ALA A 535 31.82 -13.18 -9.83
CA ALA A 535 31.35 -12.04 -9.05
C ALA A 535 29.87 -12.21 -8.67
N PHE A 536 29.51 -11.91 -7.43
CA PHE A 536 28.13 -11.93 -6.96
C PHE A 536 27.63 -10.50 -6.83
N VAL A 537 26.74 -10.07 -7.73
CA VAL A 537 26.29 -8.67 -7.83
C VAL A 537 24.80 -8.60 -8.10
N SER A 538 24.23 -7.40 -8.09
CA SER A 538 22.85 -7.21 -8.50
C SER A 538 22.66 -7.43 -10.01
N TYR A 539 21.46 -7.89 -10.40
CA TYR A 539 21.09 -8.00 -11.81
C TYR A 539 21.14 -6.66 -12.56
N GLU A 540 20.81 -5.56 -11.87
CA GLU A 540 20.89 -4.21 -12.43
C GLU A 540 22.33 -3.83 -12.80
N THR A 541 23.28 -4.08 -11.89
CA THR A 541 24.72 -3.88 -12.13
C THR A 541 25.22 -4.70 -13.33
N TYR A 542 24.85 -5.98 -13.41
CA TYR A 542 25.22 -6.82 -14.55
C TYR A 542 24.68 -6.25 -15.88
N LYS A 543 23.43 -5.73 -15.88
CA LYS A 543 22.81 -5.16 -17.07
C LYS A 543 23.44 -3.83 -17.46
N SER A 544 23.72 -2.94 -16.51
CA SER A 544 24.34 -1.64 -16.77
C SER A 544 25.72 -1.79 -17.39
N MET A 545 26.49 -2.79 -16.96
CA MET A 545 27.81 -3.08 -17.52
C MET A 545 27.81 -3.73 -18.90
N LYS A 546 26.69 -4.30 -19.34
CA LYS A 546 26.50 -4.81 -20.72
C LYS A 546 25.85 -3.81 -21.68
N GLY A 547 25.45 -2.63 -21.18
CA GLY A 547 24.71 -1.63 -21.95
C GLY A 547 25.54 -0.98 -23.07
N PRO A 548 24.89 -0.41 -24.11
CA PRO A 548 25.54 0.18 -25.27
C PRO A 548 26.32 1.49 -24.99
N ASP A 549 26.21 2.05 -23.78
CA ASP A 549 26.68 3.41 -23.43
C ASP A 549 28.12 3.49 -22.91
N ARG A 550 28.88 2.38 -22.91
CA ARG A 550 30.30 2.38 -22.56
C ARG A 550 31.16 1.90 -23.73
N GLN A 551 32.16 2.71 -24.10
CA GLN A 551 33.20 2.34 -25.07
C GLN A 551 33.91 1.06 -24.59
N PRO A 552 33.98 -0.01 -25.41
CA PRO A 552 34.53 -1.28 -24.99
C PRO A 552 36.06 -1.22 -24.98
N THR A 553 36.68 -1.14 -23.81
CA THR A 553 38.14 -1.31 -23.70
C THR A 553 38.59 -2.77 -23.63
N GLN A 554 37.66 -3.74 -23.69
CA GLN A 554 37.90 -5.12 -24.14
C GLN A 554 36.53 -5.86 -24.24
N PRO A 555 36.32 -6.74 -25.23
CA PRO A 555 35.08 -7.52 -25.33
C PRO A 555 35.13 -8.70 -24.35
N THR A 556 34.77 -8.46 -23.08
CA THR A 556 34.62 -9.55 -22.11
C THR A 556 33.20 -10.11 -22.15
N ASP A 557 33.07 -11.32 -22.68
CA ASP A 557 31.80 -12.03 -22.82
C ASP A 557 31.39 -12.68 -21.48
N TRP A 558 30.68 -11.97 -20.62
CA TRP A 558 30.17 -12.49 -19.35
C TRP A 558 28.80 -13.16 -19.50
N THR A 559 28.45 -14.07 -18.58
CA THR A 559 27.11 -14.65 -18.49
C THR A 559 26.70 -14.85 -17.04
N ILE A 560 25.39 -14.89 -16.81
CA ILE A 560 24.84 -15.30 -15.51
C ILE A 560 25.00 -16.82 -15.38
N PHE A 561 25.56 -17.24 -14.26
CA PHE A 561 25.69 -18.63 -13.84
C PHE A 561 24.62 -18.97 -12.80
N CYS A 562 24.12 -20.21 -12.88
CA CYS A 562 23.12 -20.76 -11.97
C CYS A 562 23.78 -21.76 -11.02
N PRO A 563 24.33 -21.29 -9.87
CA PRO A 563 25.07 -22.18 -9.00
C PRO A 563 24.17 -23.21 -8.31
N PHE A 564 23.04 -22.81 -7.75
CA PHE A 564 22.29 -23.68 -6.83
C PHE A 564 20.84 -23.98 -7.25
N ASN A 565 20.34 -23.37 -8.32
CA ASN A 565 18.97 -23.57 -8.83
C ASN A 565 18.97 -23.85 -10.34
N LYS A 566 18.07 -24.70 -10.83
CA LYS A 566 17.75 -24.75 -12.27
C LYS A 566 16.75 -23.62 -12.59
N PRO A 567 16.84 -22.94 -13.74
CA PRO A 567 15.85 -21.94 -14.13
C PRO A 567 14.44 -22.54 -14.15
N VAL A 568 13.48 -21.89 -13.49
CA VAL A 568 12.09 -22.39 -13.32
C VAL A 568 11.34 -22.50 -14.66
N LYS A 569 11.80 -21.81 -15.71
CA LYS A 569 11.30 -21.91 -17.10
C LYS A 569 12.45 -21.76 -18.09
N HIS A 570 12.28 -22.28 -19.31
CA HIS A 570 13.13 -21.88 -20.45
C HIS A 570 13.02 -20.35 -20.62
N ASN A 571 14.13 -19.62 -20.46
CA ASN A 571 14.26 -18.15 -20.42
C ASN A 571 13.97 -17.42 -19.08
N ALA A 572 13.80 -18.13 -17.95
CA ALA A 572 13.71 -17.45 -16.65
C ALA A 572 15.07 -16.88 -16.21
N LEU A 573 15.08 -15.65 -15.68
CA LEU A 573 16.26 -15.04 -15.07
C LEU A 573 16.71 -15.89 -13.88
N CYS A 574 18.01 -16.18 -13.82
CA CYS A 574 18.60 -17.00 -12.78
C CYS A 574 19.27 -16.13 -11.71
N TYR A 575 18.84 -16.29 -10.46
CA TYR A 575 19.35 -15.54 -9.33
C TYR A 575 19.35 -16.41 -8.05
N LEU A 576 20.19 -16.08 -7.09
CA LEU A 576 20.33 -16.79 -5.81
C LEU A 576 19.16 -16.53 -4.87
N GLY A 577 18.68 -15.30 -4.88
CA GLY A 577 17.57 -14.80 -4.09
C GLY A 577 17.41 -13.31 -4.36
N TRP A 578 16.44 -12.69 -3.70
CA TRP A 578 16.24 -11.26 -3.79
C TRP A 578 15.90 -10.64 -2.43
N THR A 579 16.23 -9.37 -2.26
CA THR A 579 15.87 -8.60 -1.07
C THR A 579 15.43 -7.18 -1.46
N ALA A 580 14.84 -6.46 -0.51
CA ALA A 580 14.45 -5.06 -0.71
C ALA A 580 15.69 -4.16 -0.80
N VAL A 581 15.63 -3.16 -1.68
CA VAL A 581 16.69 -2.15 -1.83
C VAL A 581 16.78 -1.20 -0.63
N GLY A 582 15.66 -0.99 0.07
CA GLY A 582 15.59 -0.15 1.26
C GLY A 582 14.62 -0.68 2.30
N ARG A 583 14.91 -0.39 3.57
CA ARG A 583 14.15 -0.81 4.75
C ARG A 583 14.01 0.35 5.72
N VAL A 584 12.79 0.57 6.21
CA VAL A 584 12.55 1.43 7.35
C VAL A 584 12.88 0.65 8.62
N MET A 585 13.84 1.15 9.39
CA MET A 585 14.34 0.53 10.60
C MET A 585 13.82 1.25 11.84
N ILE A 586 13.47 0.47 12.87
CA ILE A 586 13.13 0.93 14.21
C ILE A 586 14.04 0.27 15.24
N SER A 587 14.08 0.77 16.47
CA SER A 587 14.79 0.12 17.58
C SER A 587 14.11 -1.20 17.98
N ASN A 588 14.89 -2.21 18.38
CA ASN A 588 14.34 -3.40 19.05
C ASN A 588 13.66 -3.06 20.39
N GLY A 589 14.03 -1.94 21.01
CA GLY A 589 13.41 -1.43 22.24
C GLY A 589 12.09 -0.69 22.01
N THR A 590 11.67 -0.47 20.75
CA THR A 590 10.40 0.23 20.45
C THR A 590 9.21 -0.62 20.90
N ILE A 591 8.43 -0.06 21.83
CA ILE A 591 7.20 -0.69 22.36
C ILE A 591 6.13 -0.86 21.28
N GLU A 592 5.23 -1.83 21.46
CA GLU A 592 4.21 -2.21 20.46
C GLU A 592 3.34 -1.02 20.03
N ARG A 593 2.88 -0.19 20.98
CA ARG A 593 2.10 1.02 20.67
C ARG A 593 2.84 1.93 19.68
N ARG A 594 4.10 2.28 20.00
CA ARG A 594 4.91 3.18 19.17
C ARG A 594 5.23 2.55 17.81
N GLN A 595 5.44 1.24 17.77
CA GLN A 595 5.59 0.50 16.52
C GLN A 595 4.35 0.63 15.63
N LYS A 596 3.14 0.49 16.19
CA LYS A 596 1.87 0.64 15.45
C LYS A 596 1.64 2.07 14.97
N GLU A 597 1.98 3.07 15.79
CA GLU A 597 1.98 4.48 15.38
C GLU A 597 2.86 4.72 14.16
N ILE A 598 4.11 4.25 14.21
CA ILE A 598 5.08 4.36 13.11
C ILE A 598 4.55 3.64 11.86
N TYR A 599 4.06 2.42 12.02
CA TYR A 599 3.52 1.62 10.92
C TYR A 599 2.36 2.33 10.23
N ASN A 600 1.36 2.75 10.99
CA ASN A 600 0.14 3.38 10.45
C ASN A 600 0.46 4.70 9.77
N ALA A 601 1.25 5.57 10.40
CA ALA A 601 1.63 6.86 9.81
C ALA A 601 2.40 6.68 8.48
N LEU A 602 3.36 5.75 8.42
CA LEU A 602 4.11 5.49 7.18
C LEU A 602 3.25 4.82 6.09
N LYS A 603 2.29 3.97 6.47
CA LYS A 603 1.33 3.39 5.52
C LYS A 603 0.35 4.43 4.98
N ASP A 604 -0.07 5.40 5.79
CA ASP A 604 -0.87 6.53 5.32
C ASP A 604 -0.07 7.43 4.39
N ILE A 605 1.18 7.74 4.71
CA ILE A 605 2.10 8.46 3.83
C ILE A 605 2.27 7.74 2.48
N ASP A 606 2.50 6.43 2.49
CA ASP A 606 2.59 5.62 1.27
C ASP A 606 1.28 5.65 0.46
N LYS A 607 0.13 5.55 1.14
CA LYS A 607 -1.19 5.63 0.52
C LYS A 607 -1.49 7.02 -0.05
N LEU A 608 -0.98 8.10 0.54
CA LEU A 608 -1.26 9.47 0.13
C LEU A 608 -0.31 9.97 -0.96
N PHE A 609 0.96 9.59 -0.90
CA PHE A 609 2.05 10.18 -1.71
C PHE A 609 2.89 9.15 -2.48
N GLY A 610 2.56 7.85 -2.40
CA GLY A 610 3.20 6.80 -3.17
C GLY A 610 2.61 6.60 -4.58
N ARG A 611 3.27 5.80 -5.42
CA ARG A 611 2.98 5.65 -6.87
C ARG A 611 1.61 5.05 -7.23
N ARG A 612 0.91 4.42 -6.28
CA ARG A 612 -0.38 3.74 -6.54
C ARG A 612 -1.58 4.70 -6.68
N ASN A 613 -1.37 6.01 -6.52
CA ASN A 613 -2.41 7.03 -6.68
C ASN A 613 -2.62 7.51 -8.13
N GLY A 614 -2.12 6.73 -9.10
CA GLY A 614 -1.86 7.10 -10.50
C GLY A 614 -3.02 7.51 -11.41
N LEU A 615 -3.85 8.48 -11.01
CA LEU A 615 -4.81 9.12 -11.92
C LEU A 615 -4.82 10.66 -11.86
N LYS A 616 -4.34 11.30 -10.80
CA LYS A 616 -4.28 12.78 -10.69
C LYS A 616 -2.86 13.27 -10.41
N ALA A 617 -2.57 14.53 -10.77
CA ALA A 617 -1.34 15.20 -10.34
C ALA A 617 -1.22 15.10 -8.81
N GLU A 618 -0.09 14.59 -8.31
CA GLU A 618 0.12 14.38 -6.88
C GLU A 618 0.51 15.70 -6.20
N ALA A 619 0.14 15.85 -4.92
CA ALA A 619 0.58 16.99 -4.11
C ALA A 619 2.09 16.91 -3.90
N PHE A 620 2.57 15.71 -3.55
CA PHE A 620 3.95 15.41 -3.24
C PHE A 620 4.29 14.01 -3.74
N ASN A 621 5.44 13.86 -4.39
CA ASN A 621 5.94 12.58 -4.87
C ASN A 621 6.91 11.98 -3.84
N LEU A 622 6.46 10.93 -3.13
CA LEU A 622 7.25 10.31 -2.07
C LEU A 622 8.52 9.64 -2.59
N TYR A 623 8.40 8.90 -3.70
CA TYR A 623 9.48 8.04 -4.20
C TYR A 623 10.32 8.70 -5.29
N GLY A 624 9.77 9.65 -6.04
CA GLY A 624 10.45 10.29 -7.16
C GLY A 624 11.62 11.19 -6.76
N LEU A 625 12.23 11.76 -7.81
CA LEU A 625 13.35 12.69 -7.67
C LEU A 625 12.97 13.88 -6.78
N PHE A 626 13.98 14.45 -6.14
CA PHE A 626 13.81 15.67 -5.36
C PHE A 626 14.88 16.68 -5.73
N ASP A 627 14.47 17.87 -6.19
CA ASP A 627 15.38 18.90 -6.69
C ASP A 627 16.38 18.37 -7.75
N GLY A 628 15.90 17.50 -8.65
CA GLY A 628 16.69 16.90 -9.73
C GLY A 628 17.65 15.79 -9.29
N ARG A 629 17.54 15.30 -8.05
CA ARG A 629 18.36 14.22 -7.51
C ARG A 629 17.51 12.97 -7.28
N SER A 630 17.99 11.84 -7.76
CA SER A 630 17.39 10.52 -7.55
C SER A 630 17.71 9.96 -6.17
N ASP A 631 16.88 9.02 -5.72
CA ASP A 631 17.07 8.22 -4.51
C ASP A 631 17.20 9.05 -3.22
N VAL A 632 16.46 10.16 -3.16
CA VAL A 632 16.42 11.01 -1.96
C VAL A 632 15.37 10.44 -1.01
N LEU A 633 15.80 10.04 0.20
CA LEU A 633 15.05 9.37 1.26
C LEU A 633 14.66 7.92 0.91
N PHE A 634 13.92 7.73 -0.18
CA PHE A 634 13.53 6.44 -0.72
C PHE A 634 14.10 6.27 -2.13
N LYS A 635 14.20 5.03 -2.62
CA LYS A 635 14.59 4.72 -3.99
C LYS A 635 13.52 5.13 -4.98
N ASP A 636 13.97 5.69 -6.11
CA ASP A 636 13.07 6.17 -7.16
C ASP A 636 12.14 5.06 -7.63
N GLY A 637 12.67 3.85 -7.81
CA GLY A 637 11.94 2.67 -8.30
C GLY A 637 10.86 2.11 -7.36
N THR A 638 10.68 2.65 -6.15
CA THR A 638 9.74 2.13 -5.15
C THR A 638 8.29 2.40 -5.54
N GLU A 639 7.45 1.36 -5.46
CA GLU A 639 6.01 1.44 -5.77
C GLU A 639 5.14 1.57 -4.51
N SER A 640 5.55 0.93 -3.42
CA SER A 640 4.81 0.91 -2.15
C SER A 640 5.69 0.50 -0.98
N LEU A 641 5.32 0.87 0.24
CA LEU A 641 5.89 0.30 1.46
C LEU A 641 5.12 -0.95 1.86
N ARG A 642 5.85 -2.04 2.07
CA ARG A 642 5.28 -3.33 2.48
C ARG A 642 5.85 -3.82 3.79
N ASN A 643 5.05 -4.50 4.59
CA ASN A 643 5.58 -5.26 5.72
C ASN A 643 6.15 -6.61 5.27
N ARG A 644 6.82 -7.32 6.17
CA ARG A 644 7.44 -8.61 5.85
C ARG A 644 6.45 -9.64 5.31
N GLN A 645 5.25 -9.75 5.88
CA GLN A 645 4.24 -10.69 5.40
C GLN A 645 3.77 -10.36 3.98
N GLU A 646 3.63 -9.08 3.65
CA GLU A 646 3.29 -8.58 2.32
C GLU A 646 4.43 -8.80 1.31
N MET A 647 5.69 -8.77 1.75
CA MET A 647 6.86 -9.12 0.92
C MET A 647 6.87 -10.62 0.59
N MET A 648 6.61 -11.48 1.59
CA MET A 648 6.54 -12.94 1.41
C MET A 648 5.39 -13.37 0.48
N ARG A 649 4.35 -12.55 0.32
CA ARG A 649 3.23 -12.80 -0.61
C ARG A 649 3.57 -12.43 -2.07
N ASP A 650 4.74 -11.86 -2.35
CA ASP A 650 5.16 -11.56 -3.71
C ASP A 650 5.31 -12.83 -4.55
N LYS A 651 4.99 -12.74 -5.84
CA LYS A 651 5.04 -13.90 -6.75
C LYS A 651 6.46 -14.29 -7.16
N SER A 652 7.49 -13.50 -6.80
CA SER A 652 8.87 -13.79 -7.17
C SER A 652 9.49 -14.69 -6.11
N ASP A 653 9.91 -15.88 -6.52
CA ASP A 653 10.52 -16.86 -5.62
C ASP A 653 11.83 -16.33 -5.02
N GLY A 654 12.15 -16.77 -3.81
CA GLY A 654 13.47 -16.55 -3.18
C GLY A 654 13.65 -15.18 -2.53
N PHE A 655 12.58 -14.55 -2.02
CA PHE A 655 12.75 -13.42 -1.09
C PHE A 655 13.48 -13.92 0.15
N PHE A 656 14.56 -13.23 0.53
CA PHE A 656 15.23 -13.47 1.79
C PHE A 656 15.56 -12.16 2.49
N GLU A 657 15.62 -12.24 3.81
CA GLU A 657 15.94 -11.12 4.67
C GLU A 657 17.33 -11.36 5.27
N PRO A 658 18.29 -10.42 5.11
CA PRO A 658 19.62 -10.50 5.72
C PRO A 658 19.55 -10.34 7.25
N THR A 659 18.91 -11.28 7.96
CA THR A 659 18.68 -11.16 9.41
C THR A 659 19.81 -11.76 10.23
N GLY A 660 20.13 -11.09 11.34
CA GLY A 660 21.14 -11.55 12.31
C GLY A 660 20.75 -12.84 13.03
N GLY A 661 19.46 -13.17 13.14
CA GLY A 661 18.98 -14.37 13.85
C GLY A 661 19.48 -15.69 13.26
N ALA A 662 19.56 -15.78 11.92
CA ALA A 662 20.13 -16.94 11.24
C ALA A 662 21.67 -16.98 11.34
N TYR A 663 22.30 -15.80 11.43
CA TYR A 663 23.76 -15.65 11.55
C TYR A 663 24.25 -15.98 12.98
N LEU A 664 23.53 -15.54 14.02
CA LEU A 664 23.91 -15.66 15.44
C LEU A 664 23.50 -16.98 16.09
N MET A 665 22.33 -17.56 15.77
CA MET A 665 21.93 -18.85 16.35
C MET A 665 22.81 -20.03 15.88
N ARG A 666 23.56 -19.88 14.78
CA ARG A 666 24.30 -20.98 14.17
C ARG A 666 25.82 -20.82 14.17
N SER A 667 26.36 -19.63 14.45
CA SER A 667 27.79 -19.43 14.72
C SER A 667 28.20 -19.81 16.15
N ALA A 668 27.25 -19.96 17.08
CA ALA A 668 27.49 -20.35 18.46
C ALA A 668 27.78 -21.86 18.65
N SER A 669 27.83 -22.66 17.58
CA SER A 669 28.14 -24.10 17.64
C SER A 669 29.64 -24.42 17.78
N ALA A 670 30.50 -23.41 17.98
CA ALA A 670 31.94 -23.57 18.13
C ALA A 670 32.47 -23.03 19.47
N GLN A 671 32.02 -23.59 20.60
CA GLN A 671 32.83 -23.72 21.82
C GLN A 671 32.12 -24.62 22.87
N PRO A 672 32.85 -25.52 23.58
CA PRO A 672 32.24 -26.43 24.53
C PRO A 672 32.23 -25.80 25.93
N TYR A 673 31.06 -25.42 26.45
CA TYR A 673 30.90 -25.19 27.90
C TYR A 673 29.64 -25.84 28.45
N ARG A 674 29.87 -26.56 29.54
CA ARG A 674 28.94 -27.39 30.32
C ARG A 674 27.84 -26.54 30.98
N GLY A 675 26.61 -27.07 31.01
CA GLY A 675 25.64 -26.72 32.04
C GLY A 675 24.17 -26.88 31.63
N GLY A 676 23.51 -27.91 32.16
CA GLY A 676 22.06 -27.92 32.44
C GLY A 676 21.10 -28.18 31.29
N LEU A 677 20.84 -29.46 31.00
CA LEU A 677 19.68 -29.90 30.23
C LEU A 677 18.38 -29.62 31.01
N VAL A 678 17.50 -28.80 30.45
CA VAL A 678 16.06 -28.93 30.68
C VAL A 678 15.46 -29.43 29.38
N GLN A 679 15.10 -30.71 29.38
CA GLN A 679 14.45 -31.42 28.29
C GLN A 679 13.01 -30.91 28.12
N LEU A 680 12.68 -30.34 26.96
CA LEU A 680 11.30 -30.30 26.46
C LEU A 680 11.18 -31.39 25.39
N SER A 681 10.41 -32.42 25.71
CA SER A 681 10.20 -33.62 24.90
C SER A 681 9.47 -33.31 23.59
N ALA A 682 10.01 -33.79 22.48
CA ALA A 682 9.29 -33.96 21.23
C ALA A 682 8.19 -35.03 21.40
N ALA A 683 6.96 -34.70 21.06
CA ALA A 683 5.85 -35.64 21.06
C ALA A 683 6.00 -36.64 19.89
N ALA A 684 5.69 -37.90 20.19
CA ALA A 684 5.94 -39.08 19.37
C ALA A 684 5.12 -39.13 18.06
N VAL A 685 5.75 -39.60 16.98
CA VAL A 685 5.12 -39.97 15.71
C VAL A 685 4.66 -41.43 15.81
N THR A 686 3.36 -41.69 15.68
CA THR A 686 2.78 -43.04 15.62
C THR A 686 2.99 -43.66 14.24
N PHE A 687 3.52 -44.89 14.21
CA PHE A 687 3.72 -45.68 12.99
C PHE A 687 2.57 -46.67 12.80
N THR A 688 1.92 -46.62 11.62
CA THR A 688 1.08 -47.71 11.12
C THR A 688 1.38 -47.94 9.64
N ASN A 689 1.77 -49.16 9.28
CA ASN A 689 1.89 -49.68 7.90
C ASN A 689 2.91 -49.00 6.95
N GLY A 690 4.08 -48.57 7.45
CA GLY A 690 5.17 -48.08 6.58
C GLY A 690 4.88 -46.73 5.88
N LEU A 691 3.83 -46.04 6.31
CA LEU A 691 3.47 -44.69 5.92
C LEU A 691 3.74 -43.73 7.09
N ARG A 692 4.32 -42.58 6.80
CA ARG A 692 4.53 -41.48 7.74
C ARG A 692 3.55 -40.34 7.44
N MET A 693 2.89 -39.84 8.48
CA MET A 693 1.97 -38.70 8.40
C MET A 693 2.72 -37.43 8.80
N GLU A 694 2.70 -36.42 7.93
CA GLU A 694 3.45 -35.17 8.14
C GLU A 694 2.60 -33.96 7.75
N ILE A 695 2.87 -32.83 8.41
CA ILE A 695 2.35 -31.53 7.96
C ILE A 695 3.02 -31.17 6.65
N ILE A 696 2.21 -30.75 5.66
CA ILE A 696 2.72 -30.33 4.36
C ILE A 696 3.40 -28.98 4.52
N THR A 697 4.71 -28.96 4.28
CA THR A 697 5.52 -27.74 4.24
C THR A 697 5.77 -27.31 2.80
N GLU A 698 6.19 -26.07 2.60
CA GLU A 698 6.40 -25.48 1.27
C GLU A 698 7.24 -26.33 0.29
N PRO A 699 8.30 -27.04 0.71
CA PRO A 699 9.06 -27.93 -0.18
C PRO A 699 8.24 -29.06 -0.81
N TRP A 700 7.09 -29.44 -0.22
CA TRP A 700 6.23 -30.50 -0.72
C TRP A 700 5.12 -29.99 -1.64
N TYR A 701 4.94 -28.68 -1.80
CA TYR A 701 3.85 -28.14 -2.60
C TYR A 701 3.87 -28.62 -4.06
N PRO A 702 5.02 -28.63 -4.77
CA PRO A 702 5.06 -29.11 -6.15
C PRO A 702 4.61 -30.57 -6.28
N GLU A 703 5.09 -31.45 -5.39
CA GLU A 703 4.79 -32.87 -5.37
C GLU A 703 3.32 -33.13 -4.98
N VAL A 704 2.78 -32.34 -4.05
CA VAL A 704 1.36 -32.40 -3.67
C VAL A 704 0.49 -31.96 -4.85
N ILE A 705 0.82 -30.87 -5.54
CA ILE A 705 0.08 -30.44 -6.73
C ILE A 705 0.16 -31.51 -7.83
N GLN A 706 1.33 -32.10 -8.03
CA GLN A 706 1.49 -33.18 -9.00
C GLN A 706 0.64 -34.42 -8.64
N HIS A 707 0.58 -34.78 -7.35
CA HIS A 707 -0.32 -35.83 -6.87
C HIS A 707 -1.80 -35.48 -7.12
N LEU A 708 -2.22 -34.24 -6.87
CA LEU A 708 -3.60 -33.80 -7.08
C LEU A 708 -4.00 -33.81 -8.57
N ARG A 709 -3.09 -33.45 -9.48
CA ARG A 709 -3.30 -33.57 -10.95
C ARG A 709 -3.59 -35.00 -11.36
N GLN A 710 -2.88 -35.97 -10.78
CA GLN A 710 -3.01 -37.39 -11.09
C GLN A 710 -4.23 -38.04 -10.44
N THR A 711 -4.81 -37.41 -9.42
CA THR A 711 -5.88 -37.97 -8.60
C THR A 711 -7.09 -37.02 -8.57
N PHE A 712 -7.16 -36.12 -7.59
CA PHE A 712 -8.33 -35.32 -7.25
C PHE A 712 -8.88 -34.46 -8.41
N PHE A 713 -8.04 -33.82 -9.22
CA PHE A 713 -8.51 -32.91 -10.28
C PHE A 713 -9.37 -33.61 -11.33
N ALA A 714 -9.10 -34.89 -11.60
CA ALA A 714 -9.86 -35.68 -12.56
C ALA A 714 -10.88 -36.62 -11.90
N ASP A 715 -10.64 -37.04 -10.65
CA ASP A 715 -11.46 -38.04 -9.96
C ASP A 715 -12.59 -37.46 -9.10
N GLU A 716 -12.50 -36.18 -8.69
CA GLU A 716 -13.52 -35.54 -7.85
C GLU A 716 -14.87 -35.48 -8.61
N PRO A 717 -16.00 -35.83 -7.96
CA PRO A 717 -17.29 -36.01 -8.63
C PRO A 717 -17.78 -34.82 -9.47
N LEU A 718 -17.66 -33.59 -8.98
CA LEU A 718 -18.12 -32.39 -9.71
C LEU A 718 -17.18 -32.03 -10.86
N ASN A 719 -15.87 -32.08 -10.63
CA ASN A 719 -14.83 -31.90 -11.66
C ASN A 719 -15.02 -32.91 -12.80
N LYS A 720 -15.29 -34.17 -12.46
CA LYS A 720 -15.54 -35.24 -13.43
C LYS A 720 -16.85 -35.02 -14.19
N ALA A 721 -17.91 -34.58 -13.52
CA ALA A 721 -19.23 -34.34 -14.14
C ALA A 721 -19.18 -33.26 -15.23
N VAL A 722 -18.36 -32.21 -15.05
CA VAL A 722 -18.16 -31.16 -16.07
C VAL A 722 -16.96 -31.41 -16.98
N SER A 723 -16.26 -32.54 -16.81
CA SER A 723 -15.01 -32.87 -17.51
C SER A 723 -14.00 -31.70 -17.42
N LEU A 724 -13.71 -31.25 -16.19
CA LEU A 724 -12.83 -30.11 -15.92
C LEU A 724 -11.37 -30.43 -16.27
N CYS A 725 -10.88 -31.62 -15.90
CA CYS A 725 -9.49 -32.05 -16.11
C CYS A 725 -9.40 -33.52 -16.50
N ARG A 726 -8.34 -33.91 -17.23
CA ARG A 726 -7.96 -35.32 -17.39
C ARG A 726 -6.86 -35.69 -16.37
N PRO A 727 -6.69 -36.98 -16.02
CA PRO A 727 -5.64 -37.37 -15.10
C PRO A 727 -4.25 -36.94 -15.59
N GLY A 728 -3.52 -36.21 -14.75
CA GLY A 728 -2.20 -35.66 -15.04
C GLY A 728 -2.22 -34.24 -15.61
N ASP A 729 -3.36 -33.75 -16.10
CA ASP A 729 -3.48 -32.37 -16.58
C ASP A 729 -3.48 -31.40 -15.38
N GLY A 730 -2.83 -30.27 -15.57
CA GLY A 730 -2.92 -29.13 -14.65
C GLY A 730 -4.16 -28.30 -14.90
N HIS A 731 -4.62 -27.59 -13.87
CA HIS A 731 -5.70 -26.62 -13.99
C HIS A 731 -5.40 -25.39 -13.14
N THR A 732 -5.11 -24.27 -13.80
CA THR A 732 -4.55 -23.07 -13.17
C THR A 732 -5.37 -22.60 -11.96
N LEU A 733 -6.70 -22.60 -12.05
CA LEU A 733 -7.57 -22.14 -10.96
C LEU A 733 -7.65 -23.14 -9.80
N LEU A 734 -7.61 -24.44 -10.09
CA LEU A 734 -7.63 -25.47 -9.04
C LEU A 734 -6.29 -25.51 -8.32
N GLU A 735 -5.18 -25.41 -9.05
CA GLU A 735 -3.84 -25.32 -8.48
C GLU A 735 -3.69 -24.08 -7.61
N LYS A 736 -4.19 -22.94 -8.07
CA LYS A 736 -4.21 -21.71 -7.28
C LYS A 736 -5.05 -21.88 -6.00
N HIS A 737 -6.20 -22.54 -6.08
CA HIS A 737 -7.05 -22.84 -4.92
C HIS A 737 -6.36 -23.79 -3.93
N SER A 738 -5.74 -24.87 -4.42
CA SER A 738 -4.97 -25.83 -3.61
C SER A 738 -3.77 -25.15 -2.95
N LEU A 739 -2.97 -24.38 -3.70
CA LEU A 739 -1.81 -23.66 -3.17
C LEU A 739 -2.21 -22.61 -2.13
N SER A 740 -3.33 -21.92 -2.34
CA SER A 740 -3.84 -20.97 -1.34
C SER A 740 -4.15 -21.65 -0.01
N SER A 741 -4.71 -22.86 -0.06
CA SER A 741 -5.07 -23.62 1.15
C SER A 741 -3.85 -24.27 1.80
N LEU A 742 -2.90 -24.77 1.00
CA LEU A 742 -1.63 -25.32 1.50
C LEU A 742 -0.82 -24.29 2.31
N ARG A 743 -0.90 -23.01 1.92
CA ARG A 743 -0.22 -21.88 2.61
C ARG A 743 -0.76 -21.58 4.00
N ASP A 744 -1.94 -22.09 4.35
CA ASP A 744 -2.45 -22.00 5.73
C ASP A 744 -1.63 -22.87 6.70
N GLY A 745 -0.74 -23.75 6.19
CA GLY A 745 0.23 -24.48 7.01
C GLY A 745 -0.36 -25.60 7.87
N ILE A 746 -1.62 -25.96 7.65
CA ILE A 746 -2.42 -26.92 8.43
C ILE A 746 -2.80 -28.19 7.64
N SER A 747 -2.28 -28.34 6.42
CA SER A 747 -2.57 -29.49 5.56
C SER A 747 -1.68 -30.69 5.91
N VAL A 748 -2.17 -31.91 5.66
CA VAL A 748 -1.50 -33.16 6.07
C VAL A 748 -1.31 -34.08 4.87
N MET A 749 -0.18 -34.77 4.80
CA MET A 749 0.08 -35.82 3.81
C MET A 749 0.52 -37.11 4.47
N ALA A 750 0.28 -38.22 3.77
CA ALA A 750 0.83 -39.53 4.05
C ALA A 750 1.90 -39.87 3.01
N VAL A 751 3.11 -40.19 3.46
CA VAL A 751 4.26 -40.47 2.60
C VAL A 751 4.82 -41.85 2.91
N THR A 752 5.27 -42.59 1.91
CA THR A 752 5.96 -43.87 2.10
C THR A 752 7.38 -43.67 2.61
N ASN A 753 8.02 -44.74 3.08
CA ASN A 753 9.45 -44.70 3.44
C ASN A 753 10.37 -44.30 2.26
N SER A 754 9.95 -44.51 1.01
CA SER A 754 10.68 -44.10 -0.18
C SER A 754 10.43 -42.63 -0.59
N GLY A 755 9.57 -41.90 0.11
CA GLY A 755 9.25 -40.51 -0.19
C GLY A 755 8.09 -40.31 -1.18
N GLU A 756 7.35 -41.36 -1.54
CA GLU A 756 6.17 -41.27 -2.43
C GLU A 756 4.93 -40.85 -1.63
N ILE A 757 4.14 -39.90 -2.16
CA ILE A 757 2.89 -39.46 -1.53
C ILE A 757 1.78 -40.50 -1.75
N ALA A 758 1.35 -41.14 -0.67
CA ALA A 758 0.25 -42.10 -0.65
C ALA A 758 -1.13 -41.42 -0.58
N GLY A 759 -1.21 -40.24 0.04
CA GLY A 759 -2.44 -39.45 0.11
C GLY A 759 -2.24 -38.08 0.73
N VAL A 760 -3.18 -37.18 0.46
CA VAL A 760 -3.14 -35.78 0.89
C VAL A 760 -4.52 -35.35 1.38
N VAL A 761 -4.53 -34.55 2.44
CA VAL A 761 -5.68 -33.75 2.84
C VAL A 761 -5.27 -32.28 2.86
N VAL A 762 -5.86 -31.48 1.98
CA VAL A 762 -5.65 -30.03 1.93
C VAL A 762 -6.72 -29.37 2.79
N ASN A 763 -6.26 -28.77 3.88
CA ASN A 763 -7.07 -28.04 4.82
C ASN A 763 -6.93 -26.54 4.58
N GLY A 764 -7.95 -25.77 4.92
CA GLY A 764 -7.92 -24.32 4.88
C GLY A 764 -8.65 -23.71 6.06
N ILE A 765 -8.51 -22.39 6.21
CA ILE A 765 -9.18 -21.63 7.26
C ILE A 765 -10.28 -20.78 6.62
N LEU A 766 -11.47 -20.76 7.23
CA LEU A 766 -12.56 -19.85 6.87
C LEU A 766 -12.78 -18.81 7.97
N HIS A 767 -12.93 -17.54 7.60
CA HIS A 767 -13.18 -16.40 8.49
C HIS A 767 -14.52 -15.74 8.16
N GLY A 768 -15.61 -16.28 8.72
CA GLY A 768 -16.97 -15.78 8.51
C GLY A 768 -17.56 -16.09 7.14
N ASN A 769 -18.86 -15.82 6.99
CA ASN A 769 -19.59 -16.01 5.73
C ASN A 769 -19.22 -14.98 4.64
N GLU A 770 -18.59 -13.85 5.02
CA GLU A 770 -18.06 -12.85 4.07
C GLU A 770 -16.94 -13.39 3.18
N ASP A 771 -16.16 -14.39 3.64
CA ASP A 771 -15.16 -15.07 2.81
C ASP A 771 -15.82 -15.79 1.64
N THR A 772 -16.95 -16.47 1.89
CA THR A 772 -17.74 -17.17 0.87
C THR A 772 -18.43 -16.19 -0.07
N GLY A 773 -19.00 -15.09 0.44
CA GLY A 773 -19.64 -14.04 -0.37
C GLY A 773 -18.64 -13.37 -1.33
N ARG A 774 -17.47 -12.94 -0.83
CA ARG A 774 -16.41 -12.36 -1.66
C ARG A 774 -15.84 -13.34 -2.68
N ALA A 775 -15.80 -14.64 -2.34
CA ALA A 775 -15.36 -15.67 -3.27
C ALA A 775 -16.38 -15.86 -4.41
N LEU A 776 -17.68 -15.76 -4.12
CA LEU A 776 -18.77 -15.79 -5.10
C LEU A 776 -18.71 -14.56 -6.03
N ASP A 777 -18.51 -13.35 -5.50
CA ASP A 777 -18.39 -12.14 -6.32
C ASP A 777 -17.23 -12.23 -7.32
N ARG A 778 -16.05 -12.70 -6.86
CA ARG A 778 -14.89 -12.91 -7.72
C ARG A 778 -15.10 -14.00 -8.76
N LEU A 779 -15.99 -14.96 -8.48
CA LEU A 779 -16.29 -16.06 -9.38
C LEU A 779 -17.11 -15.58 -10.59
N ALA A 780 -17.92 -14.53 -10.43
CA ALA A 780 -18.69 -13.91 -11.50
C ALA A 780 -17.82 -13.28 -12.60
N GLU A 781 -16.59 -12.90 -12.26
CA GLU A 781 -15.61 -12.29 -13.17
C GLU A 781 -14.67 -13.30 -13.85
N MET A 782 -14.86 -14.61 -13.65
CA MET A 782 -13.96 -15.64 -14.19
C MET A 782 -14.42 -16.20 -15.54
N ASP A 783 -13.47 -16.31 -16.48
CA ASP A 783 -13.71 -16.83 -17.84
C ASP A 783 -13.94 -18.35 -17.91
N ASP A 784 -13.54 -19.12 -16.88
CA ASP A 784 -13.67 -20.58 -16.87
C ASP A 784 -15.08 -21.01 -16.44
N GLU A 785 -15.94 -21.26 -17.42
CA GLU A 785 -17.34 -21.62 -17.20
C GLU A 785 -17.51 -22.90 -16.36
N LYS A 786 -16.64 -23.90 -16.53
CA LYS A 786 -16.74 -25.18 -15.82
C LYS A 786 -16.35 -25.02 -14.36
N PHE A 787 -15.26 -24.29 -14.09
CA PHE A 787 -14.85 -23.94 -12.74
C PHE A 787 -15.91 -23.07 -12.05
N ARG A 788 -16.46 -22.08 -12.77
CA ARG A 788 -17.54 -21.21 -12.27
C ARG A 788 -18.77 -22.01 -11.86
N LYS A 789 -19.23 -22.96 -12.69
CA LYS A 789 -20.39 -23.81 -12.35
C LYS A 789 -20.20 -24.55 -11.03
N ILE A 790 -19.05 -25.20 -10.84
CA ILE A 790 -18.76 -25.99 -9.62
C ILE A 790 -18.75 -25.11 -8.38
N PHE A 791 -17.99 -24.02 -8.41
CA PHE A 791 -17.81 -23.17 -7.23
C PHE A 791 -19.05 -22.30 -6.94
N THR A 792 -19.91 -22.05 -7.93
CA THR A 792 -21.21 -21.38 -7.71
C THR A 792 -22.09 -22.25 -6.81
N LEU A 793 -22.27 -23.54 -7.13
CA LEU A 793 -23.00 -24.48 -6.28
C LEU A 793 -22.42 -24.49 -4.86
N LEU A 794 -21.09 -24.66 -4.72
CA LEU A 794 -20.47 -24.75 -3.40
C LEU A 794 -20.73 -23.48 -2.58
N TYR A 795 -20.57 -22.29 -3.15
CA TYR A 795 -20.74 -21.04 -2.41
C TYR A 795 -22.21 -20.70 -2.12
N GLU A 796 -23.11 -20.86 -3.08
CA GLU A 796 -24.55 -20.60 -2.89
C GLU A 796 -25.14 -21.49 -1.79
N GLU A 797 -24.82 -22.78 -1.78
CA GLU A 797 -25.33 -23.70 -0.75
C GLU A 797 -24.71 -23.45 0.62
N ASN A 798 -23.48 -22.96 0.68
CA ASN A 798 -22.86 -22.52 1.93
C ASN A 798 -23.50 -21.24 2.48
N LEU A 799 -23.88 -20.28 1.62
CA LEU A 799 -24.52 -19.03 2.07
C LEU A 799 -25.94 -19.25 2.62
N LYS A 800 -26.58 -20.40 2.35
CA LYS A 800 -27.87 -20.77 2.94
C LYS A 800 -27.77 -21.20 4.41
N ILE A 801 -26.56 -21.43 4.93
CA ILE A 801 -26.33 -21.85 6.31
C ILE A 801 -25.30 -20.95 7.00
N ASP A 802 -25.57 -20.57 8.25
CA ASP A 802 -24.60 -19.82 9.05
C ASP A 802 -24.06 -20.66 10.20
N LEU A 803 -22.95 -21.36 9.92
CA LEU A 803 -22.23 -22.14 10.94
C LEU A 803 -21.44 -21.26 11.91
N PHE A 804 -21.07 -20.03 11.51
CA PHE A 804 -20.33 -19.12 12.36
C PHE A 804 -21.22 -18.54 13.46
N GLU A 805 -22.41 -18.07 13.09
CA GLU A 805 -23.43 -17.60 14.03
C GLU A 805 -23.90 -18.76 14.93
N GLN A 806 -24.26 -19.91 14.33
CA GLN A 806 -24.81 -21.05 15.06
C GLN A 806 -23.89 -21.56 16.17
N PHE A 807 -22.58 -21.62 15.92
CA PHE A 807 -21.60 -22.12 16.89
C PHE A 807 -20.82 -21.01 17.60
N SER A 808 -21.08 -19.74 17.27
CA SER A 808 -20.40 -18.57 17.83
C SER A 808 -18.87 -18.68 17.74
N VAL A 809 -18.36 -19.06 16.56
CA VAL A 809 -16.93 -19.25 16.30
C VAL A 809 -16.38 -18.16 15.38
N GLU A 810 -15.15 -17.70 15.62
CA GLU A 810 -14.50 -16.69 14.77
C GLU A 810 -13.83 -17.28 13.51
N SER A 811 -13.51 -18.58 13.53
CA SER A 811 -12.87 -19.28 12.42
C SER A 811 -13.25 -20.76 12.40
N ILE A 812 -13.41 -21.32 11.20
CA ILE A 812 -13.73 -22.73 10.99
C ILE A 812 -12.56 -23.40 10.27
N PHE A 813 -12.16 -24.58 10.75
CA PHE A 813 -11.20 -25.44 10.07
C PHE A 813 -11.90 -26.20 8.95
N GLU A 814 -11.54 -25.96 7.70
CA GLU A 814 -12.21 -26.55 6.54
C GLU A 814 -11.35 -27.61 5.86
N ILE A 815 -11.90 -28.82 5.71
CA ILE A 815 -11.31 -29.88 4.88
C ILE A 815 -11.80 -29.67 3.45
N ARG A 816 -10.93 -29.12 2.60
CA ARG A 816 -11.26 -28.73 1.22
C ARG A 816 -11.01 -29.83 0.20
N ILE A 817 -9.91 -30.56 0.36
CA ILE A 817 -9.51 -31.63 -0.58
C ILE A 817 -9.09 -32.85 0.22
N LEU A 818 -9.62 -34.01 -0.15
CA LEU A 818 -9.17 -35.31 0.36
C LEU A 818 -8.85 -36.22 -0.84
N SER A 819 -7.58 -36.59 -0.98
CA SER A 819 -7.11 -37.43 -2.08
C SER A 819 -6.26 -38.59 -1.59
N VAL A 820 -6.45 -39.76 -2.18
CA VAL A 820 -5.66 -40.97 -1.94
C VAL A 820 -5.30 -41.59 -3.28
N ASP A 821 -4.01 -41.86 -3.46
CA ASP A 821 -3.50 -42.53 -4.66
C ASP A 821 -4.13 -43.91 -4.80
N SER A 822 -4.43 -44.31 -6.03
CA SER A 822 -5.15 -45.55 -6.33
C SER A 822 -4.49 -46.81 -5.75
N LYS A 823 -3.15 -46.83 -5.62
CA LYS A 823 -2.38 -47.93 -5.02
C LYS A 823 -2.67 -48.13 -3.53
N PHE A 824 -3.11 -47.08 -2.85
CA PHE A 824 -3.31 -47.05 -1.39
C PHE A 824 -4.80 -46.95 -0.99
N ARG A 825 -5.73 -46.99 -1.95
CA ARG A 825 -7.18 -46.99 -1.68
C ARG A 825 -7.61 -48.29 -1.00
N GLY A 826 -8.71 -48.23 -0.25
CA GLY A 826 -9.26 -49.40 0.47
C GLY A 826 -8.56 -49.76 1.78
N GLN A 827 -7.48 -49.07 2.15
CA GLN A 827 -6.69 -49.34 3.36
C GLN A 827 -7.03 -48.43 4.55
N GLY A 828 -8.13 -47.65 4.46
CA GLY A 828 -8.53 -46.71 5.52
C GLY A 828 -7.75 -45.39 5.55
N LEU A 829 -6.81 -45.15 4.63
CA LEU A 829 -5.92 -43.99 4.66
C LEU A 829 -6.64 -42.63 4.66
N ALA A 830 -7.75 -42.52 3.91
CA ALA A 830 -8.58 -41.31 3.90
C ALA A 830 -9.13 -40.96 5.31
N LYS A 831 -9.48 -41.98 6.10
CA LYS A 831 -9.95 -41.81 7.48
C LYS A 831 -8.83 -41.35 8.41
N GLU A 832 -7.64 -41.91 8.25
CA GLU A 832 -6.47 -41.50 9.04
C GLU A 832 -6.01 -40.08 8.71
N LEU A 833 -6.05 -39.67 7.44
CA LEU A 833 -5.75 -38.28 7.03
C LEU A 833 -6.72 -37.27 7.67
N MET A 834 -8.03 -37.55 7.62
CA MET A 834 -9.02 -36.69 8.28
C MET A 834 -8.88 -36.71 9.81
N ARG A 835 -8.57 -37.86 10.42
CA ARG A 835 -8.30 -37.95 11.87
C ARG A 835 -7.07 -37.13 12.27
N LYS A 836 -6.00 -37.15 11.47
CA LYS A 836 -4.81 -36.32 11.72
C LYS A 836 -5.12 -34.84 11.53
N SER A 837 -5.97 -34.48 10.57
CA SER A 837 -6.45 -33.10 10.40
C SER A 837 -7.28 -32.63 11.60
N GLU A 838 -8.07 -33.51 12.23
CA GLU A 838 -8.77 -33.19 13.48
C GLU A 838 -7.80 -32.93 14.63
N GLU A 839 -6.73 -33.70 14.76
CA GLU A 839 -5.67 -33.43 15.74
C GLU A 839 -5.04 -32.06 15.50
N VAL A 840 -4.69 -31.74 14.24
CA VAL A 840 -4.15 -30.44 13.85
C VAL A 840 -5.12 -29.31 14.18
N ALA A 841 -6.42 -29.48 13.89
CA ALA A 841 -7.44 -28.49 14.20
C ALA A 841 -7.54 -28.23 15.71
N ARG A 842 -7.55 -29.29 16.52
CA ARG A 842 -7.57 -29.18 18.00
C ARG A 842 -6.31 -28.50 18.55
N THR A 843 -5.13 -28.88 18.07
CA THR A 843 -3.86 -28.28 18.51
C THR A 843 -3.77 -26.79 18.15
N ASN A 844 -4.41 -26.38 17.06
CA ASN A 844 -4.48 -24.98 16.64
C ASN A 844 -5.70 -24.21 17.21
N GLY A 845 -6.42 -24.79 18.17
CA GLY A 845 -7.48 -24.10 18.92
C GLY A 845 -8.80 -23.90 18.16
N PHE A 846 -9.02 -24.62 17.06
CA PHE A 846 -10.31 -24.58 16.35
C PHE A 846 -11.39 -25.29 17.15
N GLN A 847 -12.55 -24.66 17.25
CA GLN A 847 -13.72 -25.21 17.95
C GLN A 847 -14.67 -25.95 17.00
N LEU A 848 -14.52 -25.74 15.68
CA LEU A 848 -15.39 -26.30 14.66
C LEU A 848 -14.58 -26.73 13.43
N MET A 849 -14.87 -27.93 12.92
CA MET A 849 -14.41 -28.39 11.61
C MET A 849 -15.57 -28.55 10.65
N LYS A 850 -15.33 -28.31 9.36
CA LYS A 850 -16.32 -28.40 8.27
C LYS A 850 -15.73 -29.10 7.05
N THR A 851 -16.58 -29.74 6.27
CA THR A 851 -16.25 -30.22 4.91
C THR A 851 -17.46 -30.19 3.99
N ASP A 852 -17.22 -29.81 2.73
CA ASP A 852 -18.21 -29.84 1.66
C ASP A 852 -18.00 -31.12 0.84
N ALA A 853 -18.65 -32.19 1.29
CA ALA A 853 -18.40 -33.54 0.80
C ALA A 853 -19.26 -33.82 -0.45
N THR A 854 -18.65 -33.69 -1.63
CA THR A 854 -19.28 -33.92 -2.94
C THR A 854 -19.41 -35.41 -3.30
N GLY A 855 -18.53 -36.26 -2.74
CA GLY A 855 -18.50 -37.69 -3.03
C GLY A 855 -18.96 -38.57 -1.87
N LEU A 856 -19.78 -39.57 -2.15
CA LEU A 856 -20.26 -40.58 -1.19
C LEU A 856 -19.14 -41.16 -0.29
N PHE A 857 -17.95 -41.40 -0.83
CA PHE A 857 -16.84 -41.95 -0.05
C PHE A 857 -16.34 -40.96 1.02
N SER A 858 -16.17 -39.68 0.67
CA SER A 858 -15.79 -38.62 1.62
C SER A 858 -16.88 -38.40 2.69
N GLN A 859 -18.16 -38.46 2.30
CA GLN A 859 -19.30 -38.39 3.21
C GLN A 859 -19.27 -39.54 4.24
N ARG A 860 -19.03 -40.78 3.79
CA ARG A 860 -18.93 -41.95 4.69
C ARG A 860 -17.75 -41.82 5.66
N VAL A 861 -16.60 -41.32 5.19
CA VAL A 861 -15.43 -41.10 6.05
C VAL A 861 -15.75 -40.04 7.10
N ALA A 862 -16.28 -38.88 6.70
CA ALA A 862 -16.65 -37.80 7.59
C ALA A 862 -17.68 -38.27 8.64
N SER A 863 -18.75 -38.95 8.23
CA SER A 863 -19.74 -39.53 9.16
C SER A 863 -19.10 -40.52 10.15
N SER A 864 -18.18 -41.37 9.69
CA SER A 864 -17.48 -42.33 10.56
C SER A 864 -16.56 -41.66 11.59
N LEU A 865 -16.19 -40.40 11.36
CA LEU A 865 -15.42 -39.56 12.27
C LEU A 865 -16.30 -38.62 13.09
N GLY A 866 -17.63 -38.76 13.02
CA GLY A 866 -18.57 -37.99 13.84
C GLY A 866 -18.97 -36.63 13.27
N PHE A 867 -18.77 -36.40 11.97
CA PHE A 867 -19.37 -35.24 11.30
C PHE A 867 -20.87 -35.45 11.12
N VAL A 868 -21.64 -34.41 11.38
CA VAL A 868 -23.09 -34.34 11.17
C VAL A 868 -23.40 -33.52 9.92
N THR A 869 -24.44 -33.91 9.17
CA THR A 869 -24.88 -33.18 7.97
C THR A 869 -25.75 -32.00 8.39
N ARG A 870 -25.38 -30.78 7.98
CA ARG A 870 -26.18 -29.58 8.22
C ARG A 870 -27.13 -29.29 7.07
N HIS A 871 -26.62 -29.44 5.86
CA HIS A 871 -27.31 -29.12 4.62
C HIS A 871 -26.92 -30.14 3.55
N GLU A 872 -27.85 -30.52 2.70
CA GLU A 872 -27.58 -31.40 1.58
C GLU A 872 -28.42 -31.04 0.36
N VAL A 873 -27.84 -31.23 -0.82
CA VAL A 873 -28.48 -30.94 -2.11
C VAL A 873 -28.23 -32.10 -3.04
N LYS A 874 -29.30 -32.72 -3.53
CA LYS A 874 -29.16 -33.75 -4.55
C LYS A 874 -28.80 -33.12 -5.88
N TYR A 875 -27.90 -33.75 -6.63
CA TYR A 875 -27.47 -33.24 -7.92
C TYR A 875 -28.60 -33.23 -8.95
N GLU A 876 -29.56 -34.15 -8.84
CA GLU A 876 -30.79 -34.18 -9.66
C GLU A 876 -31.72 -32.98 -9.43
N ASP A 877 -31.67 -32.37 -8.24
CA ASP A 877 -32.54 -31.26 -7.84
C ASP A 877 -31.88 -29.89 -8.11
N TYR A 878 -30.58 -29.85 -8.42
CA TYR A 878 -29.88 -28.61 -8.77
C TYR A 878 -29.96 -28.37 -10.28
N LEU A 879 -31.02 -27.67 -10.69
CA LEU A 879 -31.39 -27.44 -12.08
C LEU A 879 -30.76 -26.17 -12.65
N ASP A 880 -30.66 -26.09 -13.98
CA ASP A 880 -30.23 -24.92 -14.71
C ASP A 880 -31.21 -23.73 -14.59
N GLN A 881 -30.86 -22.58 -15.18
CA GLN A 881 -31.64 -21.35 -15.09
C GLN A 881 -33.07 -21.48 -15.63
N ASP A 882 -33.30 -22.42 -16.55
CA ASP A 882 -34.61 -22.72 -17.11
C ASP A 882 -35.42 -23.69 -16.23
N GLY A 883 -34.79 -24.30 -15.21
CA GLY A 883 -35.42 -25.22 -14.28
C GLY A 883 -35.78 -26.57 -14.91
N VAL A 884 -35.08 -26.99 -15.97
CA VAL A 884 -35.46 -28.18 -16.77
C VAL A 884 -34.44 -29.30 -16.67
N HIS A 885 -33.14 -28.98 -16.57
CA HIS A 885 -32.09 -29.99 -16.59
C HIS A 885 -31.14 -29.88 -15.39
N PRO A 886 -30.72 -31.00 -14.78
CA PRO A 886 -29.68 -30.99 -13.75
C PRO A 886 -28.37 -30.40 -14.30
N VAL A 887 -27.81 -29.43 -13.58
CA VAL A 887 -26.53 -28.78 -13.95
C VAL A 887 -25.37 -29.78 -13.92
N PHE A 888 -25.43 -30.75 -12.99
CA PHE A 888 -24.39 -31.76 -12.82
C PHE A 888 -24.94 -33.17 -13.08
N ARG A 889 -24.40 -33.83 -14.10
CA ARG A 889 -24.64 -35.26 -14.36
C ARG A 889 -23.56 -36.09 -13.68
N VAL A 890 -23.68 -36.24 -12.36
CA VAL A 890 -22.72 -37.00 -11.56
C VAL A 890 -23.00 -38.50 -11.67
N GLY A 891 -21.97 -39.30 -11.93
CA GLY A 891 -22.10 -40.75 -12.06
C GLY A 891 -22.28 -41.46 -10.70
N PRO A 892 -22.93 -42.64 -10.67
CA PRO A 892 -23.04 -43.44 -9.45
C PRO A 892 -21.65 -43.82 -8.91
N PRO A 893 -21.46 -43.89 -7.57
CA PRO A 893 -22.49 -43.89 -6.53
C PRO A 893 -22.74 -42.50 -5.90
N HIS A 894 -22.37 -41.40 -6.55
CA HIS A 894 -22.49 -40.05 -5.98
C HIS A 894 -23.80 -39.38 -6.42
N ASP A 895 -24.65 -39.01 -5.46
CA ASP A 895 -26.00 -38.48 -5.74
C ASP A 895 -26.28 -37.08 -5.17
N ARG A 896 -25.47 -36.62 -4.19
CA ARG A 896 -25.69 -35.33 -3.51
C ARG A 896 -24.40 -34.72 -2.96
N LEU A 897 -24.41 -33.40 -2.81
CA LEU A 897 -23.48 -32.63 -1.98
C LEU A 897 -23.98 -32.63 -0.52
N LYS A 898 -23.08 -32.82 0.45
CA LYS A 898 -23.37 -32.63 1.88
C LYS A 898 -22.41 -31.63 2.50
N ILE A 899 -22.94 -30.58 3.11
CA ILE A 899 -22.17 -29.71 4.00
C ILE A 899 -22.23 -30.30 5.40
N MET A 900 -21.09 -30.75 5.88
CA MET A 900 -20.96 -31.51 7.13
C MET A 900 -20.02 -30.79 8.09
N TYR A 901 -20.33 -30.82 9.39
CA TYR A 901 -19.48 -30.23 10.41
C TYR A 901 -19.29 -31.15 11.61
N LYS A 902 -18.25 -30.88 12.40
CA LYS A 902 -17.97 -31.54 13.67
C LYS A 902 -17.48 -30.53 14.69
N THR A 903 -18.07 -30.53 15.88
CA THR A 903 -17.58 -29.72 17.01
C THR A 903 -16.34 -30.36 17.62
N LEU A 904 -15.37 -29.52 17.95
CA LEU A 904 -14.10 -29.88 18.57
C LEU A 904 -14.09 -29.43 20.03
N CYS A 905 -15.03 -29.96 20.83
CA CYS A 905 -15.01 -29.75 22.27
C CYS A 905 -13.76 -30.37 22.92
#